data_AF-A0A3M5WEC8-F1
#
_entry.id   AF-A0A3M5WEC8-F1
#
_cell.length_a   1.000
_cell.length_b   1.000
_cell.length_c   1.000
_cell.angle_alpha   90.00
_cell.angle_beta   90.00
_cell.angle_gamma   90.00
#
_symmetry.space_group_name_H-M   'P 1'
#
loop_
_entity.id
_entity.type
_entity.pdbx_description
1 polymer ?
#
loop_
_entity_poly.entity_id
_entity_poly.type
_entity_poly.pdbx_seq_one_letter_code
_entity_poly.pdbx_strand_id
1 'polypeptide(L)'
;MLSINHPDGTRESFTYNAHGQVLTHTNGKDQTTHLARNARGLPIRRQDPKGFIVGYQYDKALRLAALINENDATYTFAYDDSDRLIEEKRIDQLTRRFSYNLGGHLTQVEEIGYSEKGERPQRSTHFERDPIGRLLARLNDDARQDFTYDDSDRLLSIQRTPTDGGRKLGVTAEKLEFAYDILGRLTQESSPQGALTYDYDPLSNLTTLTLPTGQHLNHLYYGSGHLHQLNLDGQLISDMERDDLHREIYRTQGKLTSCFGYDALGRKTWQYATTLPAEKLSQIQNPLIKPERYVEHAYNPLHRRYEYDPAGELSRTLDKLRGEVTYEYEANGRLLEHNPEKRFDGEEFRYDAAGNRLNFNTSRFDRVKDNRLKKWSNHEYKYDAWGNLVEKIVGIVRWQTFTYDSENRLVKTETMANSQVESTSSYQYDSLGRRVAKQSDIKGKTDHRLFLWQGLRLLREESPGQSSLYLYEPGSYAPLARVDEKEGEVENKVYYFHTDQIGTPLEMTDAEGQIVWQAKYRPWGTVEKLVVNEVEQNLRFQGQYFDVETGLHYNTFRYYDPEIGRFITQDPIGLAGGVNLYQYAPNPIRWTDALGWACELFRGVSANHPAIDDARKGIAKPAKADSTITPSEHNYGAVSDVSPYTSWTRDLEIAKWWANKDGPGGVILGTPTGAPKPGDNWHWELSPDDWGESELLLKGVRSKLEVFNPNEL
;
A
#
# COMPACT_ATOMS: atom_id res chain seq x y z
N MET A 1 28.42 -10.47 -18.76
CA MET A 1 27.04 -10.06 -19.11
C MET A 1 26.17 -11.30 -18.98
N LEU A 2 25.19 -11.27 -18.07
CA LEU A 2 24.16 -12.30 -17.95
C LEU A 2 22.86 -11.73 -18.51
N SER A 3 21.97 -12.59 -18.99
CA SER A 3 20.66 -12.15 -19.46
C SER A 3 19.58 -13.16 -19.16
N ILE A 4 18.38 -12.65 -18.88
CA ILE A 4 17.16 -13.43 -18.67
C ILE A 4 16.32 -13.29 -19.93
N ASN A 5 15.85 -14.41 -20.47
CA ASN A 5 14.85 -14.43 -21.53
C ASN A 5 13.51 -14.82 -20.92
N HIS A 6 12.51 -13.99 -21.10
CA HIS A 6 11.18 -14.20 -20.54
C HIS A 6 10.30 -15.03 -21.50
N PRO A 7 9.25 -15.70 -20.98
CA PRO A 7 8.31 -16.48 -21.80
C PRO A 7 7.60 -15.68 -22.89
N ASP A 8 7.47 -14.36 -22.74
CA ASP A 8 6.88 -13.45 -23.73
C ASP A 8 7.89 -12.98 -24.81
N GLY A 9 9.14 -13.46 -24.74
CA GLY A 9 10.21 -13.13 -25.69
C GLY A 9 10.99 -11.86 -25.34
N THR A 10 10.61 -11.14 -24.28
CA THR A 10 11.40 -10.02 -23.78
C THR A 10 12.70 -10.51 -23.14
N ARG A 11 13.69 -9.61 -23.03
CA ARG A 11 15.00 -9.93 -22.48
C ARG A 11 15.48 -8.81 -21.56
N GLU A 12 16.00 -9.20 -20.41
CA GLU A 12 16.74 -8.29 -19.55
C GLU A 12 18.20 -8.71 -19.47
N SER A 13 19.09 -7.74 -19.24
CA SER A 13 20.52 -8.02 -19.15
C SER A 13 21.23 -7.26 -18.04
N PHE A 14 22.30 -7.88 -17.54
CA PHE A 14 23.02 -7.43 -16.38
C PHE A 14 24.53 -7.47 -16.61
N THR A 15 25.23 -6.46 -16.12
CA THR A 15 26.69 -6.44 -16.07
C THR A 15 27.17 -6.46 -14.62
N TYR A 16 28.37 -7.01 -14.41
CA TYR A 16 28.92 -7.25 -13.08
C TYR A 16 30.39 -6.85 -13.04
N ASN A 17 30.86 -6.48 -11.87
CA ASN A 17 32.29 -6.34 -11.61
C ASN A 17 32.96 -7.71 -11.39
N ALA A 18 34.28 -7.72 -11.17
CA ALA A 18 35.05 -8.94 -10.95
C ALA A 18 34.65 -9.73 -9.67
N HIS A 19 33.89 -9.12 -8.76
CA HIS A 19 33.40 -9.73 -7.53
C HIS A 19 31.95 -10.25 -7.65
N GLY A 20 31.38 -10.26 -8.87
CA GLY A 20 30.00 -10.72 -9.09
C GLY A 20 28.93 -9.73 -8.61
N GLN A 21 29.30 -8.49 -8.29
CA GLN A 21 28.34 -7.45 -7.93
C GLN A 21 27.89 -6.71 -9.18
N VAL A 22 26.61 -6.38 -9.23
CA VAL A 22 26.00 -5.71 -10.37
C VAL A 22 26.56 -4.30 -10.58
N LEU A 23 26.68 -3.92 -11.86
CA LEU A 23 26.98 -2.56 -12.32
C LEU A 23 25.89 -1.94 -13.19
N THR A 24 25.15 -2.75 -13.96
CA THR A 24 24.03 -2.26 -14.79
C THR A 24 22.89 -3.27 -14.86
N HIS A 25 21.66 -2.75 -14.99
CA HIS A 25 20.47 -3.47 -15.42
C HIS A 25 19.93 -2.81 -16.68
N THR A 26 19.68 -3.60 -17.72
CA THR A 26 19.02 -3.15 -18.94
C THR A 26 17.73 -3.94 -19.10
N ASN A 27 16.59 -3.26 -19.11
CA ASN A 27 15.27 -3.88 -19.24
C ASN A 27 14.93 -4.25 -20.70
N GLY A 28 13.74 -4.81 -20.94
CA GLY A 28 13.29 -5.21 -22.28
C GLY A 28 13.08 -4.08 -23.30
N LYS A 29 13.20 -2.81 -22.89
CA LYS A 29 13.21 -1.62 -23.75
C LYS A 29 14.61 -1.04 -23.98
N ASP A 30 15.66 -1.76 -23.62
CA ASP A 30 17.06 -1.29 -23.65
C ASP A 30 17.33 -0.07 -22.74
N GLN A 31 16.46 0.20 -21.78
CA GLN A 31 16.65 1.27 -20.79
C GLN A 31 17.58 0.76 -19.69
N THR A 32 18.63 1.53 -19.38
CA THR A 32 19.72 1.05 -18.51
C THR A 32 19.84 1.86 -17.23
N THR A 33 19.74 1.17 -16.09
CA THR A 33 20.13 1.69 -14.76
C THR A 33 21.60 1.40 -14.52
N HIS A 34 22.35 2.39 -14.03
CA HIS A 34 23.77 2.28 -13.73
C HIS A 34 24.05 2.40 -12.24
N LEU A 35 25.00 1.61 -11.77
CA LEU A 35 25.43 1.58 -10.39
C LEU A 35 26.94 1.70 -10.27
N ALA A 36 27.40 2.68 -9.49
CA ALA A 36 28.80 2.81 -9.13
C ALA A 36 29.00 2.39 -7.66
N ARG A 37 30.12 1.71 -7.41
CA ARG A 37 30.50 1.17 -6.10
C ARG A 37 31.90 1.64 -5.70
N ASN A 38 32.15 1.73 -4.40
CA ASN A 38 33.49 1.98 -3.87
C ASN A 38 34.34 0.69 -3.83
N ALA A 39 35.60 0.79 -3.39
CA ALA A 39 36.52 -0.35 -3.30
C ALA A 39 36.09 -1.44 -2.29
N ARG A 40 35.13 -1.14 -1.39
CA ARG A 40 34.52 -2.09 -0.46
C ARG A 40 33.24 -2.71 -1.01
N GLY A 41 32.89 -2.39 -2.25
CA GLY A 41 31.69 -2.88 -2.89
C GLY A 41 30.42 -2.15 -2.49
N LEU A 42 30.47 -1.05 -1.71
CA LEU A 42 29.26 -0.31 -1.34
C LEU A 42 28.82 0.65 -2.47
N PRO A 43 27.52 0.77 -2.76
CA PRO A 43 26.94 1.73 -3.70
C PRO A 43 27.29 3.14 -3.32
N ILE A 44 27.81 3.93 -4.25
CA ILE A 44 28.05 5.37 -4.05
C ILE A 44 27.18 6.24 -4.94
N ARG A 45 26.64 5.65 -6.01
CA ARG A 45 25.82 6.36 -6.99
C ARG A 45 24.94 5.37 -7.75
N ARG A 46 23.63 5.59 -7.75
CA ARG A 46 22.68 4.93 -8.65
C ARG A 46 22.18 5.96 -9.65
N GLN A 47 22.18 5.63 -10.93
CA GLN A 47 21.67 6.47 -12.00
C GLN A 47 20.55 5.74 -12.74
N ASP A 48 19.36 6.33 -12.80
CA ASP A 48 18.23 5.78 -13.54
C ASP A 48 18.41 5.92 -15.07
N PRO A 49 17.59 5.26 -15.90
CA PRO A 49 17.73 5.34 -17.34
C PRO A 49 17.44 6.73 -17.94
N LYS A 50 16.82 7.64 -17.18
CA LYS A 50 16.62 9.05 -17.57
C LYS A 50 17.84 9.91 -17.24
N GLY A 51 18.77 9.38 -16.44
CA GLY A 51 20.01 10.01 -16.04
C GLY A 51 19.98 10.67 -14.66
N PHE A 52 18.87 10.57 -13.91
CA PHE A 52 18.77 11.09 -12.55
C PHE A 52 19.56 10.23 -11.57
N ILE A 53 20.09 10.86 -10.52
CA ILE A 53 21.13 10.26 -9.68
C ILE A 53 20.72 10.28 -8.21
N VAL A 54 20.85 9.12 -7.55
CA VAL A 54 20.87 9.02 -6.09
C VAL A 54 22.31 8.78 -5.64
N GLY A 55 22.78 9.56 -4.67
CA GLY A 55 24.12 9.46 -4.09
C GLY A 55 24.11 8.89 -2.68
N TYR A 56 25.12 8.09 -2.35
CA TYR A 56 25.28 7.46 -1.03
C TYR A 56 26.66 7.78 -0.47
N GLN A 57 26.70 8.21 0.78
CA GLN A 57 27.94 8.49 1.50
C GLN A 57 27.98 7.68 2.77
N TYR A 58 29.17 7.17 3.12
CA TYR A 58 29.37 6.35 4.31
C TYR A 58 30.37 6.98 5.24
N ASP A 59 30.21 6.71 6.53
CA ASP A 59 31.21 7.04 7.53
C ASP A 59 32.42 6.06 7.49
N LYS A 60 33.36 6.24 8.41
CA LYS A 60 34.55 5.39 8.51
C LYS A 60 34.24 3.93 8.93
N ALA A 61 33.06 3.71 9.51
CA ALA A 61 32.55 2.39 9.90
C ALA A 61 31.65 1.77 8.81
N LEU A 62 31.61 2.36 7.61
CA LEU A 62 30.83 1.88 6.47
C LEU A 62 29.30 1.98 6.65
N ARG A 63 28.82 2.78 7.61
CA ARG A 63 27.39 3.04 7.82
C ARG A 63 26.94 4.22 6.95
N LEU A 64 25.70 4.21 6.46
CA LEU A 64 25.17 5.26 5.59
C LEU A 64 25.11 6.60 6.35
N ALA A 65 26.00 7.53 6.03
CA ALA A 65 26.06 8.84 6.67
C ALA A 65 25.22 9.90 5.95
N ALA A 66 25.05 9.76 4.63
CA ALA A 66 24.18 10.64 3.86
C ALA A 66 23.56 9.96 2.65
N LEU A 67 22.31 10.32 2.36
CA LEU A 67 21.57 9.95 1.16
C LEU A 67 21.21 11.25 0.41
N ILE A 68 21.72 11.37 -0.81
CA ILE A 68 21.50 12.55 -1.67
C ILE A 68 20.50 12.14 -2.73
N ASN A 69 19.34 12.78 -2.74
CA ASN A 69 18.31 12.49 -3.72
C ASN A 69 18.62 13.14 -5.09
N GLU A 70 17.74 12.88 -6.05
CA GLU A 70 17.87 13.30 -7.44
C GLU A 70 17.80 14.82 -7.64
N ASN A 71 17.32 15.57 -6.64
CA ASN A 71 17.29 17.04 -6.60
C ASN A 71 18.49 17.66 -5.85
N ASP A 72 19.51 16.86 -5.53
CA ASP A 72 20.67 17.21 -4.69
C ASP A 72 20.32 17.56 -3.22
N ALA A 73 19.12 17.20 -2.76
CA ALA A 73 18.74 17.35 -1.37
C ALA A 73 19.25 16.18 -0.54
N THR A 74 19.73 16.45 0.68
CA THR A 74 20.48 15.48 1.48
C THR A 74 19.74 15.11 2.76
N TYR A 75 19.58 13.81 3.00
CA TYR A 75 19.36 13.24 4.32
C TYR A 75 20.71 12.97 4.98
N THR A 76 20.84 13.22 6.28
CA THR A 76 22.05 12.86 7.04
C THR A 76 21.70 12.01 8.25
N PHE A 77 22.60 11.08 8.58
CA PHE A 77 22.42 10.13 9.66
C PHE A 77 23.63 10.15 10.58
N ALA A 78 23.37 10.06 11.89
CA ALA A 78 24.40 9.90 12.91
C ALA A 78 24.14 8.65 13.73
N TYR A 79 25.21 7.99 14.17
CA TYR A 79 25.17 6.74 14.89
C TYR A 79 25.99 6.82 16.16
N ASP A 80 25.62 6.03 17.17
CA ASP A 80 26.45 5.84 18.36
C ASP A 80 27.57 4.81 18.14
N ASP A 81 28.36 4.55 19.19
CA ASP A 81 29.45 3.56 19.19
C ASP A 81 28.97 2.10 19.08
N SER A 82 27.65 1.87 19.15
CA SER A 82 27.01 0.55 19.00
C SER A 82 26.27 0.42 17.67
N ASP A 83 26.60 1.27 16.68
CA ASP A 83 26.02 1.28 15.34
C ASP A 83 24.50 1.57 15.29
N ARG A 84 23.93 2.13 16.36
CA ARG A 84 22.51 2.49 16.41
C ARG A 84 22.31 3.91 15.90
N LEU A 85 21.28 4.12 15.08
CA LEU A 85 20.90 5.45 14.57
C LEU A 85 20.47 6.35 15.74
N ILE A 86 21.15 7.47 15.98
CA ILE A 86 20.83 8.43 17.05
C ILE A 86 20.30 9.76 16.50
N GLU A 87 20.55 10.08 15.23
CA GLU A 87 19.97 11.26 14.59
C GLU A 87 19.68 10.99 13.10
N GLU A 88 18.49 11.38 12.65
CA GLU A 88 18.10 11.48 11.24
C GLU A 88 17.74 12.95 10.99
N LYS A 89 18.40 13.57 10.01
CA LYS A 89 18.01 14.89 9.52
C LYS A 89 17.52 14.76 8.08
N ARG A 90 16.28 15.18 7.86
CA ARG A 90 15.59 15.09 6.56
C ARG A 90 15.89 16.30 5.68
N ILE A 91 15.52 16.18 4.40
CA ILE A 91 15.70 17.24 3.39
C ILE A 91 15.01 18.56 3.76
N ASP A 92 13.88 18.48 4.46
CA ASP A 92 13.08 19.59 4.96
C ASP A 92 13.57 20.16 6.31
N GLN A 93 14.74 19.70 6.77
CA GLN A 93 15.35 20.03 8.07
C GLN A 93 14.66 19.44 9.31
N LEU A 94 13.59 18.64 9.15
CA LEU A 94 13.04 17.89 10.27
C LEU A 94 14.12 16.95 10.81
N THR A 95 14.41 17.09 12.10
CA THR A 95 15.42 16.31 12.80
C THR A 95 14.74 15.36 13.78
N ARG A 96 15.07 14.08 13.69
CA ARG A 96 14.62 13.05 14.62
C ARG A 96 15.81 12.55 15.41
N ARG A 97 15.70 12.49 16.73
CA ARG A 97 16.72 11.97 17.63
C ARG A 97 16.20 10.76 18.37
N PHE A 98 17.05 9.74 18.49
CA PHE A 98 16.68 8.44 19.02
C PHE A 98 17.50 8.16 20.28
N SER A 99 16.81 7.82 21.37
CA SER A 99 17.43 7.40 22.63
C SER A 99 17.16 5.92 22.87
N TYR A 100 18.16 5.22 23.41
CA TYR A 100 18.10 3.78 23.66
C TYR A 100 18.45 3.46 25.12
N ASN A 101 17.91 2.36 25.64
CA ASN A 101 18.35 1.81 26.92
C ASN A 101 19.63 0.96 26.78
N LEU A 102 20.14 0.47 27.91
CA LEU A 102 21.32 -0.42 27.96
C LEU A 102 21.11 -1.75 27.23
N GLY A 103 19.87 -2.22 27.11
CA GLY A 103 19.50 -3.43 26.37
C GLY A 103 19.44 -3.25 24.85
N GLY A 104 19.69 -2.04 24.33
CA GLY A 104 19.65 -1.79 22.89
C GLY A 104 18.29 -1.28 22.37
N HIS A 105 17.27 -1.19 23.22
CA HIS A 105 15.91 -0.89 22.77
C HIS A 105 15.61 0.61 22.77
N LEU A 106 14.88 1.07 21.75
CA LEU A 106 14.44 2.46 21.60
C LEU A 106 13.48 2.86 22.75
N THR A 107 13.81 3.93 23.46
CA THR A 107 13.04 4.49 24.58
C THR A 107 12.47 5.87 24.30
N GLN A 108 13.01 6.60 23.34
CA GLN A 108 12.50 7.93 22.98
C GLN A 108 12.78 8.26 21.51
N VAL A 109 11.81 8.92 20.88
CA VAL A 109 12.00 9.68 19.65
C VAL A 109 11.67 11.13 19.95
N GLU A 110 12.66 12.02 19.83
CA GLU A 110 12.49 13.47 19.86
C GLU A 110 12.44 13.99 18.42
N GLU A 111 11.43 14.79 18.09
CA GLU A 111 11.28 15.41 16.78
C GLU A 111 11.39 16.93 16.92
N ILE A 112 12.32 17.51 16.17
CA ILE A 112 12.58 18.95 16.08
C ILE A 112 12.32 19.34 14.64
N GLY A 113 11.16 19.91 14.35
CA GLY A 113 10.92 20.40 12.99
C GLY A 113 11.24 21.87 12.82
N TYR A 114 10.94 22.35 11.63
CA TYR A 114 11.42 23.62 11.14
C TYR A 114 10.31 24.37 10.41
N SER A 115 9.91 25.53 10.94
CA SER A 115 8.94 26.40 10.27
C SER A 115 9.65 27.39 9.35
N GLU A 116 8.94 27.87 8.32
CA GLU A 116 9.48 28.89 7.41
C GLU A 116 9.80 30.21 8.11
N LYS A 117 9.20 30.45 9.29
CA LYS A 117 9.46 31.61 10.15
C LYS A 117 10.70 31.42 11.04
N GLY A 118 11.38 30.27 10.95
CA GLY A 118 12.57 29.95 11.73
C GLY A 118 12.27 29.39 13.13
N GLU A 119 11.01 29.09 13.45
CA GLU A 119 10.64 28.43 14.70
C GLU A 119 11.08 26.96 14.65
N ARG A 120 11.41 26.43 15.83
CA ARG A 120 11.84 25.04 16.02
C ARG A 120 11.04 24.39 17.12
N PRO A 121 9.74 24.13 16.89
CA PRO A 121 8.95 23.46 17.91
C PRO A 121 9.48 22.02 18.09
N GLN A 122 9.18 21.41 19.23
CA GLN A 122 9.67 20.08 19.58
C GLN A 122 8.51 19.24 20.10
N ARG A 123 8.53 17.94 19.80
CA ARG A 123 7.66 16.95 20.42
C ARG A 123 8.42 15.66 20.66
N SER A 124 7.90 14.81 21.55
CA SER A 124 8.54 13.56 21.88
C SER A 124 7.56 12.41 22.02
N THR A 125 7.99 11.21 21.63
CA THR A 125 7.31 9.97 21.93
C THR A 125 8.22 9.10 22.78
N HIS A 126 7.70 8.62 23.91
CA HIS A 126 8.40 7.75 24.85
C HIS A 126 7.89 6.32 24.74
N PHE A 127 8.79 5.36 24.94
CA PHE A 127 8.53 3.93 24.87
C PHE A 127 9.02 3.25 26.16
N GLU A 128 8.10 2.65 26.90
CA GLU A 128 8.39 1.77 28.02
C GLU A 128 8.49 0.34 27.48
N ARG A 129 9.52 -0.42 27.86
CA ARG A 129 9.77 -1.78 27.35
C ARG A 129 10.16 -2.72 28.48
N ASP A 130 9.87 -4.01 28.28
CA ASP A 130 10.32 -5.06 29.18
C ASP A 130 11.78 -5.48 28.89
N PRO A 131 12.40 -6.37 29.71
CA PRO A 131 13.79 -6.79 29.54
C PRO A 131 14.12 -7.52 28.24
N ILE A 132 13.12 -8.09 27.54
CA ILE A 132 13.31 -8.76 26.25
C ILE A 132 12.94 -7.85 25.07
N GLY A 133 12.53 -6.61 25.33
CA GLY A 133 12.32 -5.56 24.34
C GLY A 133 10.87 -5.33 23.93
N ARG A 134 9.90 -6.08 24.47
CA ARG A 134 8.48 -5.89 24.13
C ARG A 134 8.01 -4.53 24.64
N LEU A 135 7.15 -3.87 23.86
CA LEU A 135 6.64 -2.54 24.20
C LEU A 135 5.56 -2.67 25.27
N LEU A 136 5.75 -2.06 26.43
CA LEU A 136 4.78 -2.03 27.52
C LEU A 136 3.89 -0.79 27.46
N ALA A 137 4.47 0.36 27.08
CA ALA A 137 3.70 1.58 26.88
C ALA A 137 4.30 2.51 25.82
N ARG A 138 3.44 3.25 25.13
CA ARG A 138 3.80 4.37 24.24
C ARG A 138 3.14 5.64 24.76
N LEU A 139 3.90 6.72 24.90
CA LEU A 139 3.40 8.00 25.43
C LEU A 139 3.79 9.16 24.52
N ASN A 140 2.84 10.03 24.21
CA ASN A 140 3.05 11.30 23.53
C ASN A 140 2.16 12.39 24.17
N ASP A 141 2.11 13.58 23.55
CA ASP A 141 1.34 14.70 24.10
C ASP A 141 -0.18 14.46 24.13
N ASP A 142 -0.68 13.49 23.34
CA ASP A 142 -2.12 13.22 23.20
C ASP A 142 -2.61 12.03 24.01
N ALA A 143 -1.78 10.99 24.20
CA ALA A 143 -2.19 9.79 24.92
C ALA A 143 -1.04 8.93 25.47
N ARG A 144 -1.38 8.09 26.45
CA ARG A 144 -0.65 6.87 26.83
C ARG A 144 -1.38 5.66 26.24
N GLN A 145 -0.64 4.73 25.66
CA GLN A 145 -1.14 3.42 25.23
C GLN A 145 -0.38 2.33 25.96
N ASP A 146 -1.09 1.45 26.66
CA ASP A 146 -0.54 0.32 27.38
C ASP A 146 -0.79 -0.98 26.62
N PHE A 147 0.24 -1.82 26.51
CA PHE A 147 0.23 -3.05 25.74
C PHE A 147 0.40 -4.25 26.68
N THR A 148 -0.35 -5.32 26.42
CA THR A 148 -0.22 -6.58 27.18
C THR A 148 0.02 -7.75 26.24
N TYR A 149 0.67 -8.80 26.74
CA TYR A 149 1.07 -9.96 25.97
C TYR A 149 0.79 -11.24 26.74
N ASP A 150 0.67 -12.35 26.01
CA ASP A 150 0.74 -13.67 26.59
C ASP A 150 2.19 -14.17 26.73
N ASP A 151 2.32 -15.39 27.26
CA ASP A 151 3.62 -16.05 27.47
C ASP A 151 4.31 -16.46 26.15
N SER A 152 3.66 -16.31 25.00
CA SER A 152 4.21 -16.56 23.66
C SER A 152 4.48 -15.25 22.89
N ASP A 153 4.59 -14.13 23.60
CA ASP A 153 4.87 -12.79 23.06
C ASP A 153 3.80 -12.26 22.08
N ARG A 154 2.58 -12.80 22.12
CA ARG A 154 1.48 -12.35 21.26
C ARG A 154 0.70 -11.23 21.95
N LEU A 155 0.39 -10.16 21.22
CA LEU A 155 -0.31 -8.98 21.72
C LEU A 155 -1.74 -9.34 22.16
N LEU A 156 -2.07 -9.19 23.44
CA LEU A 156 -3.41 -9.45 23.98
C LEU A 156 -4.29 -8.21 24.02
N SER A 157 -3.73 -7.04 24.32
CA SER A 157 -4.52 -5.80 24.35
C SER A 157 -3.72 -4.55 24.09
N ILE A 158 -4.40 -3.52 23.59
CA ILE A 158 -3.93 -2.13 23.62
C ILE A 158 -4.99 -1.29 24.34
N GLN A 159 -4.61 -0.59 25.40
CA GLN A 159 -5.48 0.32 26.13
C GLN A 159 -4.96 1.75 25.96
N ARG A 160 -5.76 2.65 25.39
CA ARG A 160 -5.40 4.08 25.30
C ARG A 160 -6.07 4.89 26.39
N THR A 161 -5.29 5.77 26.99
CA THR A 161 -5.73 6.79 27.94
C THR A 161 -5.32 8.17 27.40
N PRO A 162 -6.27 9.00 26.94
CA PRO A 162 -5.97 10.30 26.38
C PRO A 162 -5.57 11.31 27.47
N THR A 163 -4.65 12.21 27.14
CA THR A 163 -4.31 13.38 27.96
C THR A 163 -5.42 14.44 27.85
N ASP A 164 -5.34 15.50 28.66
CA ASP A 164 -6.23 16.66 28.49
C ASP A 164 -6.04 17.36 27.13
N GLY A 165 -4.82 17.34 26.58
CA GLY A 165 -4.52 17.83 25.24
C GLY A 165 -5.18 16.97 24.18
N GLY A 166 -4.97 15.66 24.22
CA GLY A 166 -5.57 14.71 23.29
C GLY A 166 -7.10 14.76 23.31
N ARG A 167 -7.73 14.86 24.50
CA ARG A 167 -9.19 15.01 24.61
C ARG A 167 -9.72 16.25 23.89
N LYS A 168 -8.99 17.38 23.92
CA LYS A 168 -9.37 18.61 23.19
C LYS A 168 -9.23 18.45 21.68
N LEU A 169 -8.35 17.57 21.21
CA LEU A 169 -8.20 17.20 19.81
C LEU A 169 -9.18 16.11 19.35
N GLY A 170 -9.98 15.56 20.26
CA GLY A 170 -10.95 14.49 19.96
C GLY A 170 -10.41 13.07 20.12
N VAL A 171 -9.21 12.89 20.69
CA VAL A 171 -8.67 11.57 21.04
C VAL A 171 -9.46 11.00 22.21
N THR A 172 -10.00 9.79 22.02
CA THR A 172 -10.84 9.10 23.00
C THR A 172 -10.09 7.96 23.67
N ALA A 173 -10.59 7.50 24.82
CA ALA A 173 -10.12 6.26 25.43
C ALA A 173 -10.76 5.06 24.72
N GLU A 174 -10.00 3.99 24.53
CA GLU A 174 -10.46 2.74 23.94
C GLU A 174 -9.60 1.58 24.41
N LYS A 175 -10.15 0.37 24.27
CA LYS A 175 -9.44 -0.88 24.43
C LYS A 175 -9.62 -1.73 23.18
N LEU A 176 -8.51 -2.25 22.67
CA LEU A 176 -8.48 -3.32 21.67
C LEU A 176 -8.04 -4.60 22.36
N GLU A 177 -8.68 -5.71 22.06
CA GLU A 177 -8.36 -7.02 22.64
C GLU A 177 -8.26 -8.08 21.54
N PHE A 178 -7.29 -9.00 21.68
CA PHE A 178 -7.02 -10.05 20.72
C PHE A 178 -6.98 -11.40 21.43
N ALA A 179 -7.58 -12.41 20.81
CA ALA A 179 -7.50 -13.80 21.25
C ALA A 179 -6.85 -14.66 20.18
N TYR A 180 -6.12 -15.69 20.61
CA TYR A 180 -5.42 -16.61 19.73
C TYR A 180 -5.70 -18.06 20.10
N ASP A 181 -5.67 -18.94 19.10
CA ASP A 181 -5.65 -20.38 19.34
C ASP A 181 -4.25 -20.90 19.73
N ILE A 182 -4.15 -22.21 19.94
CA ILE A 182 -2.89 -22.89 20.27
C ILE A 182 -1.85 -22.86 19.14
N LEU A 183 -2.26 -22.56 17.90
CA LEU A 183 -1.38 -22.43 16.74
C LEU A 183 -0.92 -20.98 16.51
N GLY A 184 -1.38 -20.02 17.30
CA GLY A 184 -1.02 -18.61 17.14
C GLY A 184 -1.88 -17.82 16.17
N ARG A 185 -2.98 -18.41 15.69
CA ARG A 185 -3.90 -17.75 14.75
C ARG A 185 -4.89 -16.89 15.53
N LEU A 186 -5.21 -15.71 15.00
CA LEU A 186 -6.11 -14.75 15.63
C LEU A 186 -7.53 -15.29 15.58
N THR A 187 -8.15 -15.64 16.71
CA THR A 187 -9.53 -16.15 16.75
C THR A 187 -10.55 -15.08 17.08
N GLN A 188 -10.12 -13.96 17.66
CA GLN A 188 -10.99 -12.83 17.97
C GLN A 188 -10.23 -11.51 17.97
N GLU A 189 -10.85 -10.46 17.43
CA GLU A 189 -10.47 -9.06 17.62
C GLU A 189 -11.67 -8.30 18.18
N SER A 190 -11.53 -7.69 19.35
CA SER A 190 -12.58 -6.89 19.99
C SER A 190 -12.20 -5.43 20.05
N SER A 191 -13.12 -4.55 19.64
CA SER A 191 -13.01 -3.10 19.72
C SER A 191 -14.29 -2.48 20.29
N PRO A 192 -14.34 -1.15 20.53
CA PRO A 192 -15.59 -0.48 20.90
C PRO A 192 -16.73 -0.62 19.88
N GLN A 193 -16.41 -0.97 18.63
CA GLN A 193 -17.40 -1.22 17.56
C GLN A 193 -17.95 -2.65 17.59
N GLY A 194 -17.37 -3.54 18.41
CA GLY A 194 -17.79 -4.93 18.56
C GLY A 194 -16.64 -5.91 18.34
N ALA A 195 -16.97 -7.21 18.37
CA ALA A 195 -16.00 -8.28 18.19
C ALA A 195 -16.14 -8.95 16.83
N LEU A 196 -15.01 -9.16 16.16
CA LEU A 196 -14.86 -10.06 15.03
C LEU A 196 -14.32 -11.40 15.54
N THR A 197 -14.88 -12.52 15.07
CA THR A 197 -14.32 -13.85 15.34
C THR A 197 -13.93 -14.55 14.05
N TYR A 198 -12.88 -15.37 14.13
CA TYR A 198 -12.24 -16.01 13.00
C TYR A 198 -12.13 -17.51 13.23
N ASP A 199 -12.68 -18.28 12.30
CA ASP A 199 -12.55 -19.73 12.27
C ASP A 199 -11.64 -20.15 11.11
N TYR A 200 -10.84 -21.19 11.35
CA TYR A 200 -9.85 -21.66 10.38
C TYR A 200 -9.95 -23.15 10.14
N ASP A 201 -9.59 -23.56 8.93
CA ASP A 201 -9.38 -24.98 8.61
C ASP A 201 -8.03 -25.50 9.18
N PRO A 202 -7.74 -26.81 9.06
CA PRO A 202 -6.45 -27.38 9.48
C PRO A 202 -5.22 -26.87 8.70
N LEU A 203 -5.40 -26.25 7.54
CA LEU A 203 -4.35 -25.63 6.73
C LEU A 203 -4.16 -24.14 7.06
N SER A 204 -4.92 -23.61 8.03
CA SER A 204 -4.91 -22.20 8.46
C SER A 204 -5.50 -21.21 7.46
N ASN A 205 -6.35 -21.69 6.55
CA ASN A 205 -7.19 -20.81 5.74
C ASN A 205 -8.39 -20.33 6.60
N LEU A 206 -8.74 -19.05 6.48
CA LEU A 206 -9.89 -18.44 7.18
C LEU A 206 -11.19 -18.96 6.60
N THR A 207 -11.92 -19.84 7.27
CA THR A 207 -13.18 -20.41 6.77
C THR A 207 -14.38 -19.52 7.07
N THR A 208 -14.42 -18.87 8.23
CA THR A 208 -15.55 -18.02 8.62
C THR A 208 -15.06 -16.79 9.37
N LEU A 209 -15.56 -15.62 8.95
CA LEU A 209 -15.47 -14.37 9.70
C LEU A 209 -16.87 -14.05 10.23
N THR A 210 -17.03 -13.97 11.55
CA THR A 210 -18.30 -13.56 12.17
C THR A 210 -18.22 -12.09 12.53
N LEU A 211 -19.18 -11.29 12.02
CA LEU A 211 -19.30 -9.86 12.29
C LEU A 211 -19.91 -9.58 13.67
N PRO A 212 -19.75 -8.37 14.23
CA PRO A 212 -20.42 -7.98 15.48
C PRO A 212 -21.95 -8.08 15.42
N THR A 213 -22.52 -8.00 14.22
CA THR A 213 -23.96 -8.17 13.94
C THR A 213 -24.43 -9.62 14.00
N GLY A 214 -23.51 -10.59 14.10
CA GLY A 214 -23.79 -12.03 14.08
C GLY A 214 -23.77 -12.65 12.69
N GLN A 215 -23.58 -11.87 11.63
CA GLN A 215 -23.49 -12.38 10.26
C GLN A 215 -22.20 -13.16 10.04
N HIS A 216 -22.27 -14.23 9.25
CA HIS A 216 -21.15 -15.11 8.94
C HIS A 216 -20.73 -14.95 7.48
N LEU A 217 -19.54 -14.37 7.26
CA LEU A 217 -18.88 -14.36 5.96
C LEU A 217 -18.03 -15.62 5.83
N ASN A 218 -18.48 -16.55 4.99
CA ASN A 218 -17.85 -17.85 4.79
C ASN A 218 -17.00 -17.87 3.52
N HIS A 219 -15.84 -18.49 3.65
CA HIS A 219 -14.87 -18.72 2.59
C HIS A 219 -14.72 -20.23 2.40
N LEU A 220 -15.00 -20.71 1.20
CA LEU A 220 -14.76 -22.11 0.84
C LEU A 220 -13.54 -22.19 -0.05
N TYR A 221 -12.64 -23.11 0.28
CA TYR A 221 -11.39 -23.32 -0.44
C TYR A 221 -11.36 -24.69 -1.11
N TYR A 222 -10.60 -24.81 -2.19
CA TYR A 222 -10.21 -26.12 -2.73
C TYR A 222 -8.68 -26.28 -2.70
N GLY A 223 -8.22 -27.53 -2.66
CA GLY A 223 -6.81 -27.87 -2.71
C GLY A 223 -5.98 -27.22 -1.59
N SER A 224 -4.91 -26.51 -1.99
CA SER A 224 -3.92 -25.88 -1.11
C SER A 224 -4.30 -24.49 -0.58
N GLY A 225 -5.58 -24.10 -0.62
CA GLY A 225 -6.06 -22.82 -0.06
C GLY A 225 -6.53 -21.80 -1.10
N HIS A 226 -6.92 -22.24 -2.30
CA HIS A 226 -7.49 -21.31 -3.30
C HIS A 226 -8.96 -21.05 -3.02
N LEU A 227 -9.33 -19.78 -2.86
CA LEU A 227 -10.73 -19.40 -2.63
C LEU A 227 -11.57 -19.86 -3.83
N HIS A 228 -12.58 -20.67 -3.54
CA HIS A 228 -13.56 -21.19 -4.47
C HIS A 228 -14.86 -20.39 -4.41
N GLN A 229 -15.32 -20.08 -3.21
CA GLN A 229 -16.61 -19.44 -2.99
C GLN A 229 -16.56 -18.49 -1.80
N LEU A 230 -17.27 -17.38 -1.94
CA LEU A 230 -17.61 -16.45 -0.87
C LEU A 230 -19.14 -16.41 -0.70
N ASN A 231 -19.62 -16.60 0.53
CA ASN A 231 -21.05 -16.45 0.86
C ASN A 231 -21.25 -15.71 2.18
N LEU A 232 -22.37 -15.00 2.32
CA LEU A 232 -22.78 -14.29 3.52
C LEU A 232 -24.06 -14.95 4.07
N ASP A 233 -23.99 -15.58 5.24
CA ASP A 233 -25.10 -16.34 5.84
C ASP A 233 -25.73 -17.37 4.88
N GLY A 234 -24.91 -17.97 4.02
CA GLY A 234 -25.33 -18.93 2.99
C GLY A 234 -25.83 -18.30 1.68
N GLN A 235 -26.01 -16.97 1.61
CA GLN A 235 -26.24 -16.28 0.34
C GLN A 235 -24.94 -16.25 -0.46
N LEU A 236 -24.92 -16.92 -1.62
CA LEU A 236 -23.80 -16.87 -2.55
C LEU A 236 -23.51 -15.43 -2.96
N ILE A 237 -22.27 -15.00 -2.75
CA ILE A 237 -21.75 -13.71 -3.25
C ILE A 237 -20.98 -13.94 -4.54
N SER A 238 -20.01 -14.86 -4.53
CA SER A 238 -19.18 -15.12 -5.71
C SER A 238 -18.58 -16.52 -5.66
N ASP A 239 -18.68 -17.25 -6.78
CA ASP A 239 -17.93 -18.47 -7.07
C ASP A 239 -16.80 -18.12 -8.04
N MET A 240 -15.64 -18.75 -7.87
CA MET A 240 -14.43 -18.52 -8.63
C MET A 240 -13.91 -19.80 -9.26
N GLU A 241 -13.56 -19.72 -10.54
CA GLU A 241 -12.83 -20.76 -11.28
C GLU A 241 -11.43 -20.28 -11.64
N ARG A 242 -10.48 -21.22 -11.70
CA ARG A 242 -9.06 -20.94 -11.92
C ARG A 242 -8.47 -21.86 -12.98
N ASP A 243 -7.40 -21.40 -13.63
CA ASP A 243 -6.62 -22.22 -14.57
C ASP A 243 -5.63 -23.15 -13.83
N ASP A 244 -4.84 -23.91 -14.60
CA ASP A 244 -3.82 -24.84 -14.09
C ASP A 244 -2.67 -24.14 -13.34
N LEU A 245 -2.53 -22.82 -13.51
CA LEU A 245 -1.59 -21.98 -12.75
C LEU A 245 -2.27 -21.33 -11.53
N HIS A 246 -3.50 -21.73 -11.22
CA HIS A 246 -4.34 -21.19 -10.15
C HIS A 246 -4.67 -19.70 -10.28
N ARG A 247 -4.57 -19.15 -11.49
CA ARG A 247 -5.02 -17.78 -11.79
C ARG A 247 -6.51 -17.78 -12.05
N GLU A 248 -7.20 -16.76 -11.55
CA GLU A 248 -8.65 -16.67 -11.67
C GLU A 248 -9.09 -16.41 -13.11
N ILE A 249 -9.88 -17.30 -13.68
CA ILE A 249 -10.36 -17.18 -15.06
C ILE A 249 -11.83 -16.76 -15.14
N TYR A 250 -12.64 -17.12 -14.14
CA TYR A 250 -14.03 -16.65 -14.03
C TYR A 250 -14.43 -16.38 -12.59
N ARG A 251 -15.38 -15.46 -12.42
CA ARG A 251 -16.17 -15.33 -11.18
C ARG A 251 -17.63 -15.03 -11.44
N THR A 252 -18.53 -15.46 -10.55
CA THR A 252 -19.94 -15.06 -10.56
C THR A 252 -20.14 -13.75 -9.81
N GLN A 253 -21.01 -12.89 -10.33
CA GLN A 253 -21.34 -11.56 -9.82
C GLN A 253 -22.82 -11.26 -10.13
N GLY A 254 -23.72 -11.88 -9.36
CA GLY A 254 -25.16 -11.84 -9.63
C GLY A 254 -25.50 -12.59 -10.92
N LYS A 255 -26.26 -11.96 -11.83
CA LYS A 255 -26.55 -12.52 -13.17
C LYS A 255 -25.37 -12.45 -14.15
N LEU A 256 -24.29 -11.76 -13.80
CA LEU A 256 -23.10 -11.68 -14.62
C LEU A 256 -22.05 -12.70 -14.18
N THR A 257 -21.31 -13.21 -15.16
CA THR A 257 -20.05 -13.93 -14.96
C THR A 257 -18.94 -13.08 -15.56
N SER A 258 -17.98 -12.69 -14.73
CA SER A 258 -16.77 -11.99 -15.17
C SER A 258 -15.73 -13.02 -15.60
N CYS A 259 -15.05 -12.74 -16.72
CA CYS A 259 -14.06 -13.60 -17.36
C CYS A 259 -12.74 -12.85 -17.52
N PHE A 260 -11.62 -13.53 -17.30
CA PHE A 260 -10.28 -12.96 -17.36
C PHE A 260 -9.33 -13.79 -18.22
N GLY A 261 -8.38 -13.12 -18.87
CA GLY A 261 -7.28 -13.76 -19.55
C GLY A 261 -5.97 -13.06 -19.31
N TYR A 262 -4.89 -13.82 -19.43
CA TYR A 262 -3.55 -13.42 -19.03
C TYR A 262 -2.54 -13.70 -20.13
N ASP A 263 -1.44 -12.94 -20.14
CA ASP A 263 -0.27 -13.30 -20.92
C ASP A 263 0.60 -14.35 -20.20
N ALA A 264 1.74 -14.67 -20.82
CA ALA A 264 2.71 -15.62 -20.28
C ALA A 264 3.45 -15.11 -19.03
N LEU A 265 3.36 -13.81 -18.70
CA LEU A 265 3.90 -13.20 -17.48
C LEU A 265 2.84 -13.05 -16.37
N GLY A 266 1.61 -13.54 -16.59
CA GLY A 266 0.53 -13.43 -15.61
C GLY A 266 -0.16 -12.07 -15.57
N ARG A 267 0.13 -11.16 -16.52
CA ARG A 267 -0.55 -9.87 -16.61
C ARG A 267 -1.88 -10.03 -17.33
N LYS A 268 -2.91 -9.34 -16.85
CA LYS A 268 -4.28 -9.41 -17.40
C LYS A 268 -4.29 -8.77 -18.80
N THR A 269 -4.60 -9.53 -19.86
CA THR A 269 -4.64 -9.04 -21.26
C THR A 269 -6.04 -8.69 -21.73
N TRP A 270 -7.06 -9.31 -21.13
CA TRP A 270 -8.45 -8.97 -21.37
C TRP A 270 -9.32 -9.35 -20.18
N GLN A 271 -10.47 -8.68 -20.09
CA GLN A 271 -11.54 -9.07 -19.19
C GLN A 271 -12.90 -8.65 -19.73
N TYR A 272 -13.96 -9.37 -19.41
CA TYR A 272 -15.33 -8.98 -19.75
C TYR A 272 -16.37 -9.62 -18.82
N ALA A 273 -17.55 -9.02 -18.74
CA ALA A 273 -18.70 -9.58 -18.05
C ALA A 273 -19.77 -10.03 -19.06
N THR A 274 -20.39 -11.18 -18.80
CA THR A 274 -21.43 -11.77 -19.66
C THR A 274 -22.55 -12.39 -18.85
N THR A 275 -23.73 -12.54 -19.44
CA THR A 275 -24.87 -13.24 -18.82
C THR A 275 -24.83 -14.75 -19.04
N LEU A 276 -23.79 -15.26 -19.70
CA LEU A 276 -23.55 -16.70 -19.75
C LEU A 276 -23.17 -17.20 -18.35
N PRO A 277 -23.82 -18.26 -17.85
CA PRO A 277 -23.50 -18.84 -16.55
C PRO A 277 -22.12 -19.52 -16.59
N ALA A 278 -21.45 -19.57 -15.44
CA ALA A 278 -20.09 -20.10 -15.31
C ALA A 278 -19.94 -21.52 -15.86
N GLU A 279 -20.94 -22.38 -15.67
CA GLU A 279 -20.93 -23.77 -16.17
C GLU A 279 -20.82 -23.84 -17.70
N LYS A 280 -21.45 -22.89 -18.41
CA LYS A 280 -21.32 -22.79 -19.87
C LYS A 280 -19.95 -22.28 -20.31
N LEU A 281 -19.29 -21.47 -19.49
CA LEU A 281 -17.97 -20.92 -19.77
C LEU A 281 -16.84 -21.88 -19.41
N SER A 282 -17.09 -22.83 -18.51
CA SER A 282 -16.14 -23.86 -18.09
C SER A 282 -15.59 -24.63 -19.29
N GLN A 283 -14.28 -24.53 -19.52
CA GLN A 283 -13.62 -25.20 -20.64
C GLN A 283 -13.58 -26.73 -20.47
N ILE A 284 -13.64 -27.22 -19.22
CA ILE A 284 -13.73 -28.65 -18.92
C ILE A 284 -15.07 -29.19 -19.39
N GLN A 285 -16.16 -28.45 -19.13
CA GLN A 285 -17.51 -28.86 -19.53
C GLN A 285 -17.80 -28.54 -21.00
N ASN A 286 -17.22 -27.46 -21.54
CA ASN A 286 -17.51 -26.91 -22.86
C ASN A 286 -16.24 -26.50 -23.63
N PRO A 287 -15.40 -27.44 -24.08
CA PRO A 287 -14.08 -27.16 -24.68
C PRO A 287 -14.13 -26.40 -26.02
N LEU A 288 -15.32 -26.25 -26.62
CA LEU A 288 -15.52 -25.48 -27.85
C LEU A 288 -15.67 -23.98 -27.59
N ILE A 289 -16.00 -23.56 -26.36
CA ILE A 289 -16.13 -22.16 -26.00
C ILE A 289 -14.74 -21.63 -25.68
N LYS A 290 -14.34 -20.59 -26.43
CA LYS A 290 -13.08 -19.86 -26.26
C LYS A 290 -13.39 -18.44 -25.79
N PRO A 291 -13.38 -18.17 -24.48
CA PRO A 291 -13.71 -16.86 -23.90
C PRO A 291 -12.99 -15.68 -24.57
N GLU A 292 -11.72 -15.87 -24.98
CA GLU A 292 -10.93 -14.82 -25.62
C GLU A 292 -11.57 -14.30 -26.93
N ARG A 293 -12.43 -15.10 -27.57
CA ARG A 293 -13.15 -14.72 -28.80
C ARG A 293 -14.43 -13.93 -28.55
N TYR A 294 -14.92 -13.89 -27.31
CA TYR A 294 -16.17 -13.23 -26.94
C TYR A 294 -15.97 -11.87 -26.28
N VAL A 295 -14.74 -11.45 -25.99
CA VAL A 295 -14.43 -10.18 -25.29
C VAL A 295 -15.24 -9.01 -25.86
N GLU A 296 -15.15 -8.79 -27.17
CA GLU A 296 -15.79 -7.65 -27.85
C GLU A 296 -17.23 -7.92 -28.33
N HIS A 297 -17.86 -9.01 -27.87
CA HIS A 297 -19.21 -9.34 -28.31
C HIS A 297 -20.19 -8.22 -27.96
N ALA A 298 -21.10 -7.90 -28.90
CA ALA A 298 -22.02 -6.77 -28.76
C ALA A 298 -22.86 -6.82 -27.46
N TYR A 299 -23.19 -8.02 -26.99
CA TYR A 299 -23.97 -8.27 -25.78
C TYR A 299 -23.18 -8.22 -24.46
N ASN A 300 -21.85 -8.16 -24.47
CA ASN A 300 -21.07 -8.05 -23.23
C ASN A 300 -20.96 -6.57 -22.85
N PRO A 301 -21.67 -6.09 -21.80
CA PRO A 301 -21.77 -4.67 -21.50
C PRO A 301 -20.44 -4.08 -21.00
N LEU A 302 -19.62 -4.91 -20.37
CA LEU A 302 -18.32 -4.56 -19.80
C LEU A 302 -17.27 -5.42 -20.48
N HIS A 303 -16.34 -4.81 -21.22
CA HIS A 303 -15.16 -5.52 -21.72
C HIS A 303 -13.98 -4.59 -21.90
N ARG A 304 -12.79 -5.16 -21.68
CA ARG A 304 -11.51 -4.46 -21.74
C ARG A 304 -10.42 -5.33 -22.35
N ARG A 305 -9.48 -4.70 -23.06
CA ARG A 305 -8.17 -5.28 -23.42
C ARG A 305 -7.04 -4.39 -22.95
N TYR A 306 -5.92 -5.04 -22.66
CA TYR A 306 -4.69 -4.43 -22.16
C TYR A 306 -3.53 -4.90 -23.05
N GLU A 307 -2.71 -3.94 -23.47
CA GLU A 307 -1.44 -4.22 -24.13
C GLU A 307 -0.32 -3.63 -23.27
N TYR A 308 0.78 -4.38 -23.18
CA TYR A 308 1.95 -3.98 -22.41
C TYR A 308 3.15 -3.83 -23.34
N ASP A 309 4.03 -2.90 -22.98
CA ASP A 309 5.29 -2.73 -23.67
C ASP A 309 6.36 -3.72 -23.18
N PRO A 310 7.52 -3.82 -23.87
CA PRO A 310 8.59 -4.73 -23.48
C PRO A 310 9.25 -4.47 -22.10
N ALA A 311 9.01 -3.31 -21.47
CA ALA A 311 9.48 -3.01 -20.11
C ALA A 311 8.43 -3.35 -19.04
N GLY A 312 7.25 -3.85 -19.44
CA GLY A 312 6.21 -4.24 -18.50
C GLY A 312 5.11 -3.21 -18.30
N GLU A 313 5.23 -2.01 -18.88
CA GLU A 313 4.28 -0.93 -18.64
C GLU A 313 3.06 -1.03 -19.56
N LEU A 314 1.89 -0.57 -19.08
CA LEU A 314 0.63 -0.64 -19.84
C LEU A 314 0.65 0.36 -20.99
N SER A 315 0.84 -0.07 -22.22
CA SER A 315 0.92 0.82 -23.38
C SER A 315 -0.43 1.21 -23.96
N ARG A 316 -1.46 0.36 -23.78
CA ARG A 316 -2.78 0.60 -24.37
C ARG A 316 -3.90 -0.07 -23.59
N THR A 317 -5.05 0.61 -23.51
CA THR A 317 -6.33 0.03 -23.09
C THR A 317 -7.39 0.23 -24.16
N LEU A 318 -8.22 -0.80 -24.35
CA LEU A 318 -9.44 -0.74 -25.16
C LEU A 318 -10.61 -1.08 -24.25
N ASP A 319 -11.45 -0.10 -23.89
CA ASP A 319 -12.61 -0.28 -23.00
C ASP A 319 -13.91 0.05 -23.74
N LYS A 320 -14.92 -0.82 -23.66
CA LYS A 320 -16.20 -0.62 -24.39
C LYS A 320 -16.88 0.71 -24.07
N LEU A 321 -16.84 1.11 -22.79
CA LEU A 321 -17.56 2.28 -22.28
C LEU A 321 -16.73 3.56 -22.34
N ARG A 322 -15.39 3.44 -22.37
CA ARG A 322 -14.46 4.58 -22.31
C ARG A 322 -13.67 4.82 -23.60
N GLY A 323 -13.68 3.87 -24.53
CA GLY A 323 -12.90 3.92 -25.76
C GLY A 323 -11.46 3.49 -25.57
N GLU A 324 -10.63 3.84 -26.55
CA GLU A 324 -9.20 3.55 -26.53
C GLU A 324 -8.40 4.63 -25.78
N VAL A 325 -7.40 4.17 -25.01
CA VAL A 325 -6.38 5.02 -24.38
C VAL A 325 -5.00 4.44 -24.66
N THR A 326 -4.06 5.29 -25.03
CA THR A 326 -2.63 4.96 -25.15
C THR A 326 -1.83 5.68 -24.07
N TYR A 327 -0.75 5.05 -23.62
CA TYR A 327 0.10 5.58 -22.55
C TYR A 327 1.55 5.62 -23.03
N GLU A 328 2.24 6.70 -22.68
CA GLU A 328 3.68 6.82 -22.88
C GLU A 328 4.38 7.05 -21.55
N TYR A 329 5.62 6.56 -21.46
CA TYR A 329 6.41 6.57 -20.24
C TYR A 329 7.78 7.18 -20.47
N GLU A 330 8.29 7.88 -19.45
CA GLU A 330 9.69 8.27 -19.37
C GLU A 330 10.59 7.03 -19.24
N ALA A 331 11.89 7.19 -19.52
CA ALA A 331 12.83 6.07 -19.47
C ALA A 331 12.95 5.39 -18.10
N ASN A 332 12.52 6.06 -17.02
CA ASN A 332 12.47 5.53 -15.66
C ASN A 332 11.06 5.06 -15.23
N GLY A 333 10.15 4.82 -16.18
CA GLY A 333 8.83 4.23 -15.95
C GLY A 333 7.76 5.21 -15.45
N ARG A 334 8.06 6.50 -15.30
CA ARG A 334 7.05 7.51 -14.92
C ARG A 334 6.11 7.79 -16.10
N LEU A 335 4.81 7.91 -15.82
CA LEU A 335 3.80 8.22 -16.83
C LEU A 335 4.09 9.60 -17.46
N LEU A 336 4.34 9.64 -18.77
CA LEU A 336 4.63 10.83 -19.55
C LEU A 336 3.37 11.37 -20.22
N GLU A 337 2.60 10.51 -20.88
CA GLU A 337 1.36 10.90 -21.56
C GLU A 337 0.25 9.89 -21.31
N HIS A 338 -0.98 10.40 -21.23
CA HIS A 338 -2.22 9.65 -21.23
C HIS A 338 -3.11 10.19 -22.36
N ASN A 339 -3.27 9.41 -23.42
CA ASN A 339 -3.83 9.85 -24.69
C ASN A 339 -5.09 9.03 -25.04
N PRO A 340 -6.29 9.50 -24.66
CA PRO A 340 -7.54 8.92 -25.13
C PRO A 340 -7.75 9.22 -26.62
N GLU A 341 -8.46 8.35 -27.34
CA GLU A 341 -8.74 8.48 -28.80
C GLU A 341 -9.32 9.86 -29.16
N LYS A 342 -10.11 10.45 -28.26
CA LYS A 342 -10.53 11.85 -28.33
C LYS A 342 -9.34 12.76 -28.06
N ARG A 343 -8.62 13.11 -29.13
CA ARG A 343 -7.35 13.85 -29.18
C ARG A 343 -7.23 15.14 -28.34
N PHE A 344 -8.34 15.69 -27.83
CA PHE A 344 -8.36 16.90 -26.98
C PHE A 344 -8.52 16.62 -25.49
N ASP A 345 -8.71 15.35 -25.08
CA ASP A 345 -8.89 14.93 -23.69
C ASP A 345 -7.58 14.35 -23.08
N GLY A 346 -6.45 14.50 -23.76
CA GLY A 346 -5.15 13.98 -23.31
C GLY A 346 -4.50 14.79 -22.19
N GLU A 347 -3.66 14.13 -21.39
CA GLU A 347 -2.84 14.75 -20.34
C GLU A 347 -1.36 14.42 -20.53
N GLU A 348 -0.51 15.45 -20.55
CA GLU A 348 0.97 15.32 -20.50
C GLU A 348 1.44 15.64 -19.07
N PHE A 349 2.41 14.86 -18.59
CA PHE A 349 2.95 14.96 -17.24
C PHE A 349 4.42 15.37 -17.27
N ARG A 350 4.80 16.21 -16.31
CA ARG A 350 6.19 16.61 -16.09
C ARG A 350 6.56 16.39 -14.64
N TYR A 351 7.80 15.99 -14.41
CA TYR A 351 8.33 15.74 -13.08
C TYR A 351 9.68 16.44 -12.91
N ASP A 352 9.97 16.89 -11.69
CA ASP A 352 11.33 17.15 -11.30
C ASP A 352 12.12 15.83 -11.10
N ALA A 353 13.40 15.94 -10.81
CA ALA A 353 14.26 14.77 -10.68
C ALA A 353 13.81 13.85 -9.52
N ALA A 354 13.39 14.43 -8.39
CA ALA A 354 12.87 13.70 -7.22
C ALA A 354 11.42 13.18 -7.38
N GLY A 355 10.82 13.29 -8.57
CA GLY A 355 9.51 12.71 -8.86
C GLY A 355 8.32 13.55 -8.44
N ASN A 356 8.53 14.83 -8.15
CA ASN A 356 7.43 15.74 -7.94
C ASN A 356 6.82 16.17 -9.26
N ARG A 357 5.49 16.04 -9.38
CA ARG A 357 4.75 16.59 -10.53
C ARG A 357 4.96 18.10 -10.62
N LEU A 358 5.13 18.60 -11.84
CA LEU A 358 5.28 20.00 -12.17
C LEU A 358 4.10 20.48 -13.02
N ASN A 359 3.76 21.77 -12.95
CA ASN A 359 2.76 22.35 -13.84
C ASN A 359 3.29 22.37 -15.28
N PHE A 360 2.42 22.22 -16.27
CA PHE A 360 2.85 22.22 -17.68
C PHE A 360 3.61 23.50 -18.09
N ASN A 361 3.21 24.65 -17.54
CA ASN A 361 3.80 25.95 -17.86
C ASN A 361 5.10 26.25 -17.08
N THR A 362 5.53 25.36 -16.18
CA THR A 362 6.79 25.52 -15.43
C THR A 362 7.98 25.02 -16.25
N SER A 363 9.17 25.55 -15.95
CA SER A 363 10.40 25.12 -16.61
C SER A 363 10.66 23.66 -16.30
N ARG A 364 11.16 22.88 -17.28
CA ARG A 364 11.59 21.49 -17.05
C ARG A 364 12.74 21.35 -16.03
N PHE A 365 13.36 22.47 -15.66
CA PHE A 365 14.42 22.54 -14.65
C PHE A 365 13.92 23.02 -13.28
N ASP A 366 12.61 23.32 -13.16
CA ASP A 366 12.02 23.65 -11.87
C ASP A 366 12.01 22.43 -10.96
N ARG A 367 12.13 22.67 -9.66
CA ARG A 367 12.17 21.63 -8.63
C ARG A 367 11.28 22.00 -7.47
N VAL A 368 10.60 21.00 -6.92
CA VAL A 368 9.82 21.19 -5.69
C VAL A 368 10.77 21.06 -4.51
N LYS A 369 11.04 22.20 -3.87
CA LYS A 369 11.92 22.26 -2.71
C LYS A 369 11.38 21.35 -1.59
N ASP A 370 12.27 20.53 -1.02
CA ASP A 370 11.99 19.64 0.11
C ASP A 370 10.83 18.65 -0.15
N ASN A 371 10.50 18.39 -1.43
CA ASN A 371 9.33 17.63 -1.88
C ASN A 371 7.96 18.20 -1.42
N ARG A 372 7.92 19.43 -0.88
CA ARG A 372 6.71 20.12 -0.42
C ARG A 372 6.13 21.02 -1.51
N LEU A 373 5.05 20.58 -2.14
CA LEU A 373 4.42 21.31 -3.25
C LEU A 373 3.66 22.52 -2.71
N LYS A 374 4.11 23.74 -2.98
CA LYS A 374 3.47 24.97 -2.47
C LYS A 374 2.44 25.58 -3.40
N LYS A 375 2.53 25.30 -4.71
CA LYS A 375 1.64 25.86 -5.73
C LYS A 375 1.36 24.84 -6.82
N TRP A 376 0.09 24.74 -7.23
CA TRP A 376 -0.34 23.88 -8.33
C TRP A 376 -1.54 24.50 -9.03
N SER A 377 -1.44 24.82 -10.32
CA SER A 377 -2.50 25.59 -11.00
C SER A 377 -2.91 26.83 -10.19
N ASN A 378 -4.19 26.96 -9.82
CA ASN A 378 -4.77 27.99 -8.95
C ASN A 378 -4.79 27.62 -7.45
N HIS A 379 -4.03 26.62 -7.02
CA HIS A 379 -3.96 26.14 -5.65
C HIS A 379 -2.69 26.62 -4.96
N GLU A 380 -2.82 27.00 -3.68
CA GLU A 380 -1.68 27.24 -2.79
C GLU A 380 -1.76 26.32 -1.57
N TYR A 381 -0.61 25.81 -1.15
CA TYR A 381 -0.48 24.82 -0.08
C TYR A 381 0.53 25.30 0.95
N LYS A 382 0.23 25.10 2.24
CA LYS A 382 1.14 25.40 3.34
C LYS A 382 1.26 24.21 4.28
N TYR A 383 2.46 23.99 4.75
CA TYR A 383 2.82 22.87 5.60
C TYR A 383 3.23 23.36 6.98
N ASP A 384 2.94 22.56 8.01
CA ASP A 384 3.51 22.78 9.33
C ASP A 384 5.00 22.42 9.37
N ALA A 385 5.60 22.59 10.55
CA ALA A 385 6.99 22.27 10.77
C ALA A 385 7.29 20.76 10.65
N TRP A 386 6.27 19.88 10.76
CA TRP A 386 6.36 18.42 10.71
C TRP A 386 6.15 17.87 9.30
N GLY A 387 5.81 18.74 8.35
CA GLY A 387 5.57 18.38 6.95
C GLY A 387 4.13 17.97 6.67
N ASN A 388 3.17 18.26 7.54
CA ASN A 388 1.75 18.03 7.28
C ASN A 388 1.13 19.25 6.57
N LEU A 389 0.31 19.03 5.54
CA LEU A 389 -0.44 20.09 4.89
C LEU A 389 -1.46 20.68 5.87
N VAL A 390 -1.35 21.96 6.23
CA VAL A 390 -2.26 22.63 7.18
C VAL A 390 -3.23 23.58 6.51
N GLU A 391 -2.93 24.09 5.32
CA GLU A 391 -3.81 24.97 4.56
C GLU A 391 -3.77 24.65 3.05
N LYS A 392 -4.94 24.52 2.42
CA LYS A 392 -5.12 24.44 0.96
C LYS A 392 -6.05 25.56 0.51
N ILE A 393 -5.56 26.44 -0.37
CA ILE A 393 -6.29 27.59 -0.90
C ILE A 393 -6.56 27.33 -2.37
N VAL A 394 -7.82 27.47 -2.81
CA VAL A 394 -8.23 27.29 -4.20
C VAL A 394 -8.81 28.60 -4.73
N GLY A 395 -8.05 29.28 -5.59
CA GLY A 395 -8.40 30.61 -6.07
C GLY A 395 -8.49 31.63 -4.92
N ILE A 396 -9.49 32.53 -4.98
CA ILE A 396 -9.67 33.62 -4.01
C ILE A 396 -10.73 33.26 -2.94
N VAL A 397 -11.56 32.25 -3.20
CA VAL A 397 -12.85 32.08 -2.51
C VAL A 397 -12.92 30.87 -1.60
N ARG A 398 -12.09 29.84 -1.82
CA ARG A 398 -12.16 28.58 -1.07
C ARG A 398 -10.85 28.32 -0.35
N TRP A 399 -10.96 28.03 0.94
CA TRP A 399 -9.83 27.82 1.84
C TRP A 399 -10.14 26.64 2.76
N GLN A 400 -9.24 25.68 2.85
CA GLN A 400 -9.36 24.51 3.72
C GLN A 400 -8.24 24.51 4.75
N THR A 401 -8.58 24.24 6.01
CA THR A 401 -7.61 23.99 7.08
C THR A 401 -7.64 22.53 7.52
N PHE A 402 -6.49 22.04 7.97
CA PHE A 402 -6.26 20.67 8.42
C PHE A 402 -5.54 20.69 9.77
N THR A 403 -6.08 19.96 10.75
CA THR A 403 -5.51 19.83 12.10
C THR A 403 -5.12 18.39 12.36
N TYR A 404 -3.94 18.17 12.93
CA TYR A 404 -3.37 16.85 13.17
C TYR A 404 -3.14 16.58 14.65
N ASP A 405 -3.12 15.30 15.03
CA ASP A 405 -2.58 14.86 16.30
C ASP A 405 -1.04 14.71 16.26
N SER A 406 -0.45 14.33 17.39
CA SER A 406 0.99 14.11 17.57
C SER A 406 1.53 12.91 16.78
N GLU A 407 0.64 12.08 16.23
CA GLU A 407 0.99 10.99 15.32
C GLU A 407 0.83 11.38 13.84
N ASN A 408 0.62 12.68 13.55
CA ASN A 408 0.38 13.21 12.21
C ASN A 408 -0.89 12.66 11.54
N ARG A 409 -1.89 12.22 12.31
CA ARG A 409 -3.20 11.82 11.77
C ARG A 409 -4.14 13.01 11.71
N LEU A 410 -4.87 13.16 10.60
CA LEU A 410 -5.81 14.26 10.39
C LEU A 410 -7.02 14.09 11.32
N VAL A 411 -7.20 14.97 12.31
CA VAL A 411 -8.30 14.87 13.30
C VAL A 411 -9.43 15.87 13.04
N LYS A 412 -9.16 16.98 12.33
CA LYS A 412 -10.17 17.99 12.01
C LYS A 412 -9.89 18.69 10.69
N THR A 413 -10.95 19.03 9.97
CA THR A 413 -10.92 19.92 8.81
C THR A 413 -11.99 20.99 8.88
N GLU A 414 -11.72 22.13 8.24
CA GLU A 414 -12.69 23.20 8.04
C GLU A 414 -12.51 23.80 6.66
N THR A 415 -13.59 23.84 5.87
CA THR A 415 -13.65 24.50 4.56
C THR A 415 -14.43 25.79 4.69
N MET A 416 -13.78 26.90 4.35
CA MET A 416 -14.39 28.21 4.15
C MET A 416 -14.64 28.42 2.65
N ALA A 417 -15.84 28.87 2.29
CA ALA A 417 -16.17 29.34 0.96
C ALA A 417 -16.86 30.72 1.04
N ASN A 418 -16.37 31.70 0.27
CA ASN A 418 -16.90 33.07 0.26
C ASN A 418 -17.00 33.68 1.68
N SER A 419 -15.97 33.47 2.51
CA SER A 419 -15.90 33.93 3.91
C SER A 419 -16.97 33.35 4.85
N GLN A 420 -17.61 32.24 4.47
CA GLN A 420 -18.52 31.47 5.33
C GLN A 420 -18.02 30.04 5.48
N VAL A 421 -18.30 29.42 6.63
CA VAL A 421 -18.01 28.00 6.84
C VAL A 421 -18.92 27.19 5.92
N GLU A 422 -18.33 26.47 4.97
CA GLU A 422 -19.03 25.55 4.07
C GLU A 422 -19.08 24.15 4.65
N SER A 423 -17.98 23.68 5.24
CA SER A 423 -17.94 22.40 5.93
C SER A 423 -17.00 22.38 7.14
N THR A 424 -17.33 21.56 8.12
CA THR A 424 -16.42 21.17 9.22
C THR A 424 -16.45 19.67 9.35
N SER A 425 -15.33 19.03 9.67
CA SER A 425 -15.30 17.58 9.88
C SER A 425 -14.30 17.18 10.95
N SER A 426 -14.56 16.04 11.60
CA SER A 426 -13.71 15.45 12.61
C SER A 426 -13.57 13.95 12.39
N TYR A 427 -12.41 13.41 12.74
CA TYR A 427 -12.04 12.01 12.50
C TYR A 427 -11.50 11.39 13.79
N GLN A 428 -11.86 10.12 14.04
CA GLN A 428 -11.37 9.36 15.19
C GLN A 428 -10.64 8.12 14.72
N TYR A 429 -9.54 7.80 15.39
CA TYR A 429 -8.69 6.66 15.08
C TYR A 429 -8.52 5.76 16.31
N ASP A 430 -8.38 4.46 16.08
CA ASP A 430 -7.99 3.54 17.15
C ASP A 430 -6.47 3.51 17.35
N SER A 431 -6.04 2.69 18.32
CA SER A 431 -4.63 2.48 18.63
C SER A 431 -3.81 1.79 17.53
N LEU A 432 -4.45 1.20 16.51
CA LEU A 432 -3.79 0.66 15.33
C LEU A 432 -3.67 1.69 14.20
N GLY A 433 -4.20 2.90 14.37
CA GLY A 433 -4.17 3.97 13.38
C GLY A 433 -5.31 3.91 12.37
N ARG A 434 -6.29 3.03 12.56
CA ARG A 434 -7.45 2.88 11.66
C ARG A 434 -8.50 3.92 11.99
N ARG A 435 -9.06 4.60 10.99
CA ARG A 435 -10.16 5.54 11.21
C ARG A 435 -11.43 4.78 11.56
N VAL A 436 -11.92 4.94 12.77
CA VAL A 436 -13.10 4.23 13.30
C VAL A 436 -14.37 5.08 13.28
N ALA A 437 -14.24 6.40 13.14
CA ALA A 437 -15.39 7.28 12.95
C ALA A 437 -15.03 8.54 12.16
N LYS A 438 -16.03 9.09 11.48
CA LYS A 438 -16.01 10.48 11.01
C LYS A 438 -17.36 11.15 11.26
N GLN A 439 -17.30 12.46 11.48
CA GLN A 439 -18.46 13.33 11.52
C GLN A 439 -18.17 14.55 10.64
N SER A 440 -19.08 14.87 9.73
CA SER A 440 -18.96 16.02 8.85
C SER A 440 -20.24 16.84 8.85
N ASP A 441 -20.14 18.15 9.04
CA ASP A 441 -21.21 19.11 8.73
C ASP A 441 -20.89 19.77 7.41
N ILE A 442 -21.76 19.61 6.40
CA ILE A 442 -21.61 20.24 5.08
C ILE A 442 -22.89 21.03 4.80
N LYS A 443 -22.77 22.35 4.71
CA LYS A 443 -23.91 23.27 4.45
C LYS A 443 -25.08 23.05 5.42
N GLY A 444 -24.79 22.79 6.70
CA GLY A 444 -25.79 22.58 7.75
C GLY A 444 -26.40 21.19 7.78
N LYS A 445 -25.87 20.24 7.00
CA LYS A 445 -26.24 18.82 7.06
C LYS A 445 -25.13 18.05 7.75
N THR A 446 -25.45 17.43 8.88
CA THR A 446 -24.51 16.59 9.61
C THR A 446 -24.63 15.14 9.14
N ASP A 447 -23.50 14.54 8.78
CA ASP A 447 -23.33 13.11 8.50
C ASP A 447 -22.40 12.50 9.56
N HIS A 448 -22.74 11.30 10.00
CA HIS A 448 -21.96 10.51 10.94
C HIS A 448 -21.72 9.14 10.34
N ARG A 449 -20.46 8.70 10.33
CA ARG A 449 -20.09 7.36 9.89
C ARG A 449 -19.20 6.66 10.88
N LEU A 450 -19.51 5.40 11.17
CA LEU A 450 -18.64 4.48 11.88
C LEU A 450 -18.00 3.51 10.90
N PHE A 451 -16.78 3.07 11.21
CA PHE A 451 -16.04 2.13 10.38
C PHE A 451 -15.59 0.93 11.21
N LEU A 452 -15.80 -0.26 10.65
CA LEU A 452 -15.31 -1.52 11.19
C LEU A 452 -14.23 -2.07 10.25
N TRP A 453 -13.20 -2.68 10.81
CA TRP A 453 -12.00 -3.11 10.08
C TRP A 453 -11.71 -4.59 10.32
N GLN A 454 -11.31 -5.31 9.27
CA GLN A 454 -10.71 -6.64 9.36
C GLN A 454 -9.19 -6.48 9.23
N GLY A 455 -8.45 -6.56 10.33
CA GLY A 455 -7.03 -6.18 10.29
C GLY A 455 -6.86 -4.72 9.85
N LEU A 456 -6.17 -4.48 8.72
CA LEU A 456 -5.98 -3.16 8.11
C LEU A 456 -6.83 -2.94 6.85
N ARG A 457 -7.87 -3.74 6.62
CA ARG A 457 -8.79 -3.59 5.49
C ARG A 457 -10.16 -3.14 6.00
N LEU A 458 -10.70 -2.07 5.40
CA LEU A 458 -12.02 -1.56 5.75
C LEU A 458 -13.05 -2.68 5.48
N LEU A 459 -13.83 -3.05 6.49
CA LEU A 459 -14.81 -4.13 6.38
C LEU A 459 -16.23 -3.59 6.23
N ARG A 460 -16.62 -2.60 7.04
CA ARG A 460 -17.99 -2.08 7.05
C ARG A 460 -17.97 -0.58 7.32
N GLU A 461 -18.89 0.14 6.68
CA GLU A 461 -19.26 1.50 7.11
C GLU A 461 -20.71 1.51 7.56
N GLU A 462 -21.02 2.36 8.54
CA GLU A 462 -22.36 2.48 9.10
C GLU A 462 -22.75 3.94 9.29
N SER A 463 -23.95 4.27 8.83
CA SER A 463 -24.66 5.52 9.09
C SER A 463 -25.98 5.21 9.80
N PRO A 464 -26.67 6.19 10.40
CA PRO A 464 -27.96 5.92 11.04
C PRO A 464 -28.96 5.23 10.08
N GLY A 465 -29.36 4.00 10.40
CA GLY A 465 -30.32 3.21 9.64
C GLY A 465 -29.79 2.56 8.35
N GLN A 466 -28.49 2.62 8.08
CA GLN A 466 -27.87 2.01 6.88
C GLN A 466 -26.44 1.53 7.16
N SER A 467 -26.07 0.40 6.58
CA SER A 467 -24.68 -0.08 6.59
C SER A 467 -24.28 -0.69 5.27
N SER A 468 -22.98 -0.66 4.98
CA SER A 468 -22.39 -1.25 3.78
C SER A 468 -21.21 -2.13 4.16
N LEU A 469 -21.32 -3.43 3.94
CA LEU A 469 -20.25 -4.41 4.10
C LEU A 469 -19.47 -4.54 2.78
N TYR A 470 -18.16 -4.32 2.84
CA TYR A 470 -17.25 -4.39 1.70
C TYR A 470 -16.54 -5.75 1.66
N LEU A 471 -16.62 -6.41 0.51
CA LEU A 471 -15.98 -7.70 0.24
C LEU A 471 -14.94 -7.50 -0.86
N TYR A 472 -13.81 -8.18 -0.76
CA TYR A 472 -12.61 -7.92 -1.57
C TYR A 472 -12.12 -9.20 -2.24
N GLU A 473 -11.32 -9.02 -3.29
CA GLU A 473 -10.57 -10.13 -3.87
C GLU A 473 -9.59 -10.73 -2.85
N PRO A 474 -9.28 -12.03 -2.95
CA PRO A 474 -8.32 -12.69 -2.06
C PRO A 474 -6.95 -11.98 -2.08
N GLY A 475 -6.39 -11.73 -0.90
CA GLY A 475 -5.03 -11.17 -0.77
C GLY A 475 -4.87 -9.75 -1.29
N SER A 476 -5.95 -8.99 -1.52
CA SER A 476 -5.86 -7.62 -2.03
C SER A 476 -6.86 -6.65 -1.38
N TYR A 477 -6.76 -5.40 -1.82
CA TYR A 477 -7.69 -4.31 -1.50
C TYR A 477 -8.59 -3.95 -2.69
N ALA A 478 -8.56 -4.75 -3.77
CA ALA A 478 -9.49 -4.62 -4.89
C ALA A 478 -10.88 -5.08 -4.43
N PRO A 479 -11.90 -4.22 -4.51
CA PRO A 479 -13.22 -4.60 -4.03
C PRO A 479 -13.90 -5.54 -5.02
N LEU A 480 -14.59 -6.55 -4.49
CA LEU A 480 -15.29 -7.60 -5.22
C LEU A 480 -16.81 -7.36 -5.20
N ALA A 481 -17.36 -7.11 -4.02
CA ALA A 481 -18.79 -6.89 -3.82
C ALA A 481 -19.05 -5.95 -2.63
N ARG A 482 -20.26 -5.39 -2.57
CA ARG A 482 -20.78 -4.63 -1.44
C ARG A 482 -22.17 -5.12 -1.07
N VAL A 483 -22.42 -5.32 0.22
CA VAL A 483 -23.74 -5.70 0.73
C VAL A 483 -24.28 -4.55 1.57
N ASP A 484 -25.36 -3.93 1.10
CA ASP A 484 -26.02 -2.82 1.78
C ASP A 484 -27.22 -3.35 2.58
N GLU A 485 -27.26 -3.01 3.86
CA GLU A 485 -28.39 -3.26 4.76
C GLU A 485 -29.04 -1.93 5.11
N LYS A 486 -30.36 -1.87 5.07
CA LYS A 486 -31.12 -0.67 5.41
C LYS A 486 -32.27 -1.02 6.34
N GLU A 487 -32.43 -0.22 7.40
CA GLU A 487 -33.48 -0.42 8.38
C GLU A 487 -34.87 -0.37 7.70
N GLY A 488 -35.66 -1.42 7.92
CA GLY A 488 -37.00 -1.58 7.34
C GLY A 488 -37.05 -2.24 5.96
N GLU A 489 -35.91 -2.53 5.32
CA GLU A 489 -35.86 -3.41 4.14
C GLU A 489 -35.74 -4.88 4.57
N VAL A 490 -36.43 -5.79 3.88
CA VAL A 490 -36.49 -7.23 4.23
C VAL A 490 -35.25 -7.97 3.75
N GLU A 491 -34.65 -7.52 2.65
CA GLU A 491 -33.52 -8.17 2.00
C GLU A 491 -32.36 -7.19 1.82
N ASN A 492 -31.15 -7.70 1.98
CA ASN A 492 -29.93 -6.96 1.72
C ASN A 492 -29.72 -6.78 0.21
N LYS A 493 -29.20 -5.62 -0.20
CA LYS A 493 -28.86 -5.37 -1.60
C LYS A 493 -27.40 -5.69 -1.85
N VAL A 494 -27.13 -6.56 -2.82
CA VAL A 494 -25.77 -6.93 -3.21
C VAL A 494 -25.40 -6.20 -4.50
N TYR A 495 -24.25 -5.55 -4.46
CA TYR A 495 -23.63 -4.89 -5.59
C TYR A 495 -22.28 -5.51 -5.90
N TYR A 496 -21.88 -5.50 -7.17
CA TYR A 496 -20.65 -6.12 -7.65
C TYR A 496 -19.74 -5.11 -8.32
N PHE A 497 -18.48 -5.07 -7.91
CA PHE A 497 -17.50 -4.17 -8.48
C PHE A 497 -16.86 -4.78 -9.74
N HIS A 498 -16.65 -3.93 -10.74
CA HIS A 498 -15.92 -4.24 -11.96
C HIS A 498 -14.72 -3.32 -12.03
N THR A 499 -13.52 -3.87 -11.88
CA THR A 499 -12.29 -3.10 -11.73
C THR A 499 -11.45 -3.05 -13.01
N ASP A 500 -10.42 -2.21 -13.06
CA ASP A 500 -9.36 -2.28 -14.06
C ASP A 500 -8.33 -3.39 -13.76
N GLN A 501 -7.18 -3.39 -14.45
CA GLN A 501 -6.10 -4.37 -14.30
C GLN A 501 -5.38 -4.31 -12.94
N ILE A 502 -5.47 -3.18 -12.23
CA ILE A 502 -4.85 -2.97 -10.91
C ILE A 502 -5.90 -2.86 -9.79
N GLY A 503 -7.15 -3.26 -10.02
CA GLY A 503 -8.17 -3.30 -8.98
C GLY A 503 -8.88 -1.96 -8.71
N THR A 504 -8.74 -0.96 -9.59
CA THR A 504 -9.51 0.31 -9.49
C THR A 504 -10.96 0.07 -9.88
N PRO A 505 -11.97 0.37 -9.03
CA PRO A 505 -13.38 0.26 -9.38
C PRO A 505 -13.74 1.21 -10.52
N LEU A 506 -14.28 0.66 -11.61
CA LEU A 506 -14.71 1.41 -12.79
C LEU A 506 -16.23 1.42 -12.92
N GLU A 507 -16.89 0.31 -12.57
CA GLU A 507 -18.33 0.18 -12.45
C GLU A 507 -18.73 -0.59 -11.20
N MET A 508 -20.01 -0.44 -10.84
CA MET A 508 -20.70 -1.27 -9.88
C MET A 508 -22.05 -1.68 -10.49
N THR A 509 -22.37 -2.98 -10.45
CA THR A 509 -23.67 -3.51 -10.91
C THR A 509 -24.51 -4.01 -9.76
N ASP A 510 -25.83 -4.01 -9.91
CA ASP A 510 -26.75 -4.75 -9.04
C ASP A 510 -26.72 -6.27 -9.32
N ALA A 511 -27.54 -7.04 -8.60
CA ALA A 511 -27.65 -8.49 -8.78
C ALA A 511 -28.21 -8.89 -10.16
N GLU A 512 -28.96 -8.00 -10.81
CA GLU A 512 -29.50 -8.18 -12.15
C GLU A 512 -28.48 -7.93 -13.26
N GLY A 513 -27.31 -7.38 -12.92
CA GLY A 513 -26.25 -7.03 -13.85
C GLY A 513 -26.41 -5.63 -14.47
N GLN A 514 -27.28 -4.77 -13.92
CA GLN A 514 -27.42 -3.39 -14.36
C GLN A 514 -26.39 -2.51 -13.69
N ILE A 515 -25.79 -1.60 -14.46
CA ILE A 515 -24.80 -0.64 -13.95
C ILE A 515 -25.54 0.41 -13.10
N VAL A 516 -25.24 0.48 -11.81
CA VAL A 516 -25.81 1.44 -10.85
C VAL A 516 -24.82 2.53 -10.45
N TRP A 517 -23.53 2.33 -10.76
CA TRP A 517 -22.48 3.33 -10.60
C TRP A 517 -21.39 3.13 -11.66
N GLN A 518 -20.88 4.22 -12.23
CA GLN A 518 -19.84 4.20 -13.24
C GLN A 518 -19.00 5.48 -13.17
N ALA A 519 -17.68 5.33 -13.07
CA ALA A 519 -16.74 6.44 -13.02
C ALA A 519 -15.78 6.48 -14.22
N LYS A 520 -15.42 7.69 -14.64
CA LYS A 520 -14.27 7.99 -15.49
C LYS A 520 -13.24 8.74 -14.66
N TYR A 521 -12.02 8.22 -14.62
CA TYR A 521 -10.91 8.77 -13.84
C TYR A 521 -9.92 9.49 -14.74
N ARG A 522 -9.29 10.53 -14.19
CA ARG A 522 -7.98 10.99 -14.64
C ARG A 522 -6.88 10.05 -14.12
N PRO A 523 -5.68 10.05 -14.71
CA PRO A 523 -4.63 9.05 -14.37
C PRO A 523 -4.21 9.01 -12.91
N TRP A 524 -4.34 10.12 -12.18
CA TRP A 524 -4.00 10.22 -10.75
C TRP A 524 -5.22 10.05 -9.82
N GLY A 525 -6.29 9.44 -10.30
CA GLY A 525 -7.41 9.02 -9.47
C GLY A 525 -8.49 10.09 -9.23
N THR A 526 -8.34 11.30 -9.79
CA THR A 526 -9.44 12.28 -9.78
C THR A 526 -10.60 11.73 -10.60
N VAL A 527 -11.81 11.72 -10.04
CA VAL A 527 -13.02 11.42 -10.80
C VAL A 527 -13.30 12.58 -11.75
N GLU A 528 -13.10 12.35 -13.05
CA GLU A 528 -13.45 13.32 -14.10
C GLU A 528 -14.98 13.42 -14.23
N LYS A 529 -15.65 12.27 -14.20
CA LYS A 529 -17.10 12.17 -14.34
C LYS A 529 -17.65 10.90 -13.71
N LEU A 530 -18.76 11.02 -13.00
CA LEU A 530 -19.64 9.91 -12.69
C LEU A 530 -20.70 9.82 -13.80
N VAL A 531 -20.60 8.79 -14.64
CA VAL A 531 -21.52 8.58 -15.77
C VAL A 531 -22.86 8.04 -15.26
N VAL A 532 -22.81 7.15 -14.26
CA VAL A 532 -23.94 6.63 -13.51
C VAL A 532 -23.63 6.80 -12.03
N ASN A 533 -24.61 7.23 -11.23
CA ASN A 533 -24.46 7.46 -9.79
C ASN A 533 -25.81 7.29 -9.09
N GLU A 534 -26.44 6.13 -9.29
CA GLU A 534 -27.71 5.79 -8.64
C GLU A 534 -27.50 5.39 -7.18
N VAL A 535 -26.31 4.85 -6.88
CA VAL A 535 -25.90 4.43 -5.56
C VAL A 535 -24.58 5.12 -5.19
N GLU A 536 -24.50 5.67 -3.97
CA GLU A 536 -23.25 6.26 -3.47
C GLU A 536 -22.17 5.18 -3.35
N GLN A 537 -20.97 5.52 -3.83
CA GLN A 537 -19.80 4.67 -3.75
C GLN A 537 -18.57 5.55 -3.46
N ASN A 538 -17.81 5.20 -2.42
CA ASN A 538 -16.66 5.97 -1.97
C ASN A 538 -15.29 5.31 -2.18
N LEU A 539 -15.19 4.02 -2.52
CA LEU A 539 -13.88 3.41 -2.79
C LEU A 539 -13.27 3.97 -4.09
N ARG A 540 -11.96 4.21 -4.10
CA ARG A 540 -11.21 4.73 -5.26
C ARG A 540 -10.14 3.73 -5.65
N PHE A 541 -8.88 4.12 -5.83
CA PHE A 541 -7.80 3.13 -5.97
C PHE A 541 -7.82 2.16 -4.77
N GLN A 542 -7.16 1.02 -4.91
CA GLN A 542 -7.09 0.02 -3.84
C GLN A 542 -6.73 0.67 -2.49
N GLY A 543 -7.53 0.38 -1.47
CA GLY A 543 -7.38 0.93 -0.11
C GLY A 543 -7.84 2.38 0.11
N GLN A 544 -8.34 3.07 -0.93
CA GLN A 544 -8.76 4.46 -0.84
C GLN A 544 -10.25 4.60 -0.53
N TYR A 545 -10.58 5.51 0.38
CA TYR A 545 -11.95 5.95 0.68
C TYR A 545 -12.09 7.46 0.42
N PHE A 546 -13.05 7.85 -0.43
CA PHE A 546 -13.32 9.25 -0.78
C PHE A 546 -14.06 10.00 0.33
N ASP A 547 -13.47 11.11 0.79
CA ASP A 547 -14.09 12.03 1.75
C ASP A 547 -14.61 13.28 1.04
N VAL A 548 -15.92 13.30 0.80
CA VAL A 548 -16.61 14.40 0.10
C VAL A 548 -16.39 15.77 0.75
N GLU A 549 -16.21 15.82 2.07
CA GLU A 549 -16.01 17.05 2.82
C GLU A 549 -14.70 17.78 2.47
N THR A 550 -13.68 17.04 1.98
CA THR A 550 -12.34 17.57 1.68
C THR A 550 -11.96 17.41 0.21
N GLY A 551 -12.51 16.40 -0.47
CA GLY A 551 -12.06 15.94 -1.78
C GLY A 551 -10.87 14.98 -1.72
N LEU A 552 -10.37 14.67 -0.52
CA LEU A 552 -9.23 13.77 -0.33
C LEU A 552 -9.66 12.31 -0.30
N HIS A 553 -8.72 11.43 -0.58
CA HIS A 553 -8.87 9.99 -0.46
C HIS A 553 -8.11 9.52 0.79
N TYR A 554 -8.80 8.90 1.74
CA TYR A 554 -8.19 8.29 2.91
C TYR A 554 -7.59 6.92 2.54
N ASN A 555 -6.27 6.78 2.72
CA ASN A 555 -5.51 5.54 2.59
C ASN A 555 -4.99 5.17 3.98
N THR A 556 -5.77 4.47 4.81
CA THR A 556 -5.45 3.98 6.17
C THR A 556 -4.57 4.88 7.06
N PHE A 557 -3.29 5.09 6.76
CA PHE A 557 -2.36 5.94 7.52
C PHE A 557 -2.10 7.32 6.92
N ARG A 558 -2.53 7.62 5.69
CA ARG A 558 -2.35 8.91 5.03
C ARG A 558 -3.61 9.35 4.27
N TYR A 559 -3.62 10.63 3.90
CA TYR A 559 -4.64 11.20 3.01
C TYR A 559 -3.98 11.61 1.68
N TYR A 560 -4.56 11.14 0.59
CA TYR A 560 -4.13 11.36 -0.79
C TYR A 560 -4.97 12.47 -1.42
N ASP A 561 -4.31 13.45 -2.03
CA ASP A 561 -4.95 14.48 -2.84
C ASP A 561 -4.85 14.07 -4.34
N PRO A 562 -5.96 13.61 -4.95
CA PRO A 562 -5.94 13.16 -6.35
C PRO A 562 -5.67 14.29 -7.34
N GLU A 563 -5.96 15.55 -7.00
CA GLU A 563 -5.76 16.70 -7.92
C GLU A 563 -4.28 16.97 -8.21
N ILE A 564 -3.42 16.67 -7.23
CA ILE A 564 -1.97 16.82 -7.30
C ILE A 564 -1.21 15.50 -7.31
N GLY A 565 -1.91 14.37 -7.16
CA GLY A 565 -1.35 13.03 -7.27
C GLY A 565 -0.35 12.67 -6.15
N ARG A 566 -0.61 13.08 -4.91
CA ARG A 566 0.31 12.85 -3.77
C ARG A 566 -0.39 12.82 -2.41
N PHE A 567 0.30 12.30 -1.41
CA PHE A 567 -0.12 12.41 -0.02
C PHE A 567 0.08 13.81 0.53
N ILE A 568 -0.74 14.17 1.52
CA ILE A 568 -0.70 15.49 2.19
C ILE A 568 0.15 15.51 3.46
N THR A 569 0.64 14.35 3.90
CA THR A 569 1.58 14.16 5.00
C THR A 569 2.77 13.33 4.54
N GLN A 570 3.87 13.41 5.29
CA GLN A 570 5.04 12.57 5.04
C GLN A 570 4.75 11.10 5.34
N ASP A 571 5.45 10.22 4.64
CA ASP A 571 5.41 8.79 4.90
C ASP A 571 5.78 8.47 6.36
N PRO A 572 4.88 7.86 7.15
CA PRO A 572 5.12 7.58 8.57
C PRO A 572 6.23 6.54 8.78
N ILE A 573 6.58 5.74 7.76
CA ILE A 573 7.72 4.82 7.81
C ILE A 573 9.01 5.42 7.21
N GLY A 574 8.99 6.69 6.82
CA GLY A 574 10.16 7.44 6.35
C GLY A 574 10.75 6.87 5.06
N LEU A 575 12.08 6.75 4.98
CA LEU A 575 12.79 6.28 3.78
C LEU A 575 12.47 4.81 3.40
N ALA A 576 11.84 4.06 4.30
CA ALA A 576 11.28 2.74 3.98
C ALA A 576 10.09 2.82 3.00
N GLY A 577 9.36 3.94 2.96
CA GLY A 577 8.32 4.20 1.94
C GLY A 577 8.90 4.77 0.63
N GLY A 578 10.07 5.40 0.69
CA GLY A 578 10.77 5.95 -0.49
C GLY A 578 11.51 7.25 -0.18
N VAL A 579 12.30 7.76 -1.13
CA VAL A 579 13.06 9.01 -0.95
C VAL A 579 12.16 10.25 -1.05
N ASN A 580 11.05 10.16 -1.79
CA ASN A 580 10.02 11.18 -1.83
C ASN A 580 8.87 10.83 -0.88
N LEU A 581 8.89 11.39 0.34
CA LEU A 581 7.95 11.05 1.42
C LEU A 581 6.48 11.45 1.15
N TYR A 582 6.19 12.20 0.08
CA TYR A 582 4.82 12.56 -0.31
C TYR A 582 4.28 11.73 -1.48
N GLN A 583 5.11 10.87 -2.08
CA GLN A 583 4.74 10.11 -3.27
C GLN A 583 3.64 9.08 -2.94
N TYR A 584 2.62 9.01 -3.79
CA TYR A 584 1.64 7.92 -3.77
C TYR A 584 2.24 6.64 -4.36
N ALA A 585 2.65 6.73 -5.62
CA ALA A 585 3.32 5.66 -6.33
C ALA A 585 4.23 6.23 -7.44
N PRO A 586 5.22 5.47 -7.91
CA PRO A 586 6.00 5.83 -9.11
C PRO A 586 5.16 5.96 -10.38
N ASN A 587 4.18 5.05 -10.55
CA ASN A 587 3.26 5.02 -11.67
C ASN A 587 1.88 4.50 -11.23
N PRO A 588 0.84 5.34 -11.14
CA PRO A 588 -0.48 4.96 -10.64
C PRO A 588 -1.26 4.01 -11.57
N ILE A 589 -0.76 3.75 -12.78
CA ILE A 589 -1.36 2.80 -13.74
C ILE A 589 -0.97 1.35 -13.45
N ARG A 590 0.14 1.15 -12.73
CA ARG A 590 0.71 -0.17 -12.40
C ARG A 590 0.80 -0.42 -10.90
N TRP A 591 0.91 0.63 -10.09
CA TRP A 591 1.17 0.53 -8.66
C TRP A 591 -0.01 1.01 -7.83
N THR A 592 -0.16 0.41 -6.65
CA THR A 592 -1.12 0.85 -5.62
C THR A 592 -0.42 1.01 -4.28
N ASP A 593 -0.95 1.89 -3.42
CA ASP A 593 -0.52 2.04 -2.02
C ASP A 593 -1.76 2.04 -1.12
N ALA A 594 -2.30 0.84 -0.85
CA ALA A 594 -3.56 0.68 -0.14
C ALA A 594 -3.51 1.18 1.32
N LEU A 595 -2.34 1.13 1.95
CA LEU A 595 -2.15 1.54 3.34
C LEU A 595 -1.70 2.99 3.48
N GLY A 596 -1.14 3.59 2.43
CA GLY A 596 -0.51 4.88 2.55
C GLY A 596 0.84 4.80 3.27
N TRP A 597 1.66 3.80 2.99
CA TRP A 597 3.03 3.63 3.53
C TRP A 597 4.08 3.42 2.44
N ALA A 598 3.66 3.18 1.21
CA ALA A 598 4.45 2.74 0.08
C ALA A 598 5.27 1.45 0.32
N CYS A 599 4.93 0.47 -0.52
CA CYS A 599 5.55 -0.83 -0.81
C CYS A 599 5.24 -1.97 0.17
N GLU A 600 4.53 -2.97 -0.33
CA GLU A 600 4.73 -4.33 0.14
C GLU A 600 6.18 -4.73 -0.16
N LEU A 601 6.83 -5.29 0.84
CA LEU A 601 8.07 -5.99 0.71
C LEU A 601 7.79 -7.45 0.48
N PHE A 602 8.49 -7.99 -0.49
CA PHE A 602 8.46 -9.37 -0.88
C PHE A 602 9.80 -10.04 -0.59
N ARG A 603 9.75 -11.31 -0.21
CA ARG A 603 10.93 -12.17 -0.09
C ARG A 603 10.63 -13.49 -0.76
N GLY A 604 11.32 -13.77 -1.87
CA GLY A 604 11.29 -15.08 -2.49
C GLY A 604 12.12 -16.09 -1.73
N VAL A 605 11.55 -17.26 -1.46
CA VAL A 605 12.22 -18.39 -0.82
C VAL A 605 12.09 -19.60 -1.73
N SER A 606 13.20 -20.06 -2.29
CA SER A 606 13.21 -21.16 -3.25
C SER A 606 12.90 -22.52 -2.61
N ALA A 607 12.46 -23.47 -3.43
CA ALA A 607 12.04 -24.80 -2.98
C ALA A 607 13.13 -25.57 -2.20
N ASN A 608 14.42 -25.36 -2.51
CA ASN A 608 15.53 -26.01 -1.83
C ASN A 608 16.16 -25.13 -0.73
N HIS A 609 15.59 -23.97 -0.43
CA HIS A 609 16.14 -23.07 0.58
C HIS A 609 15.98 -23.67 2.00
N PRO A 610 16.99 -23.60 2.89
CA PRO A 610 16.92 -24.18 4.24
C PRO A 610 15.75 -23.67 5.10
N ALA A 611 15.26 -22.46 4.81
CA ALA A 611 14.14 -21.81 5.50
C ALA A 611 12.77 -22.03 4.83
N ILE A 612 12.64 -22.91 3.84
CA ILE A 612 11.38 -23.08 3.08
C ILE A 612 10.19 -23.49 3.95
N ASP A 613 10.41 -24.36 4.95
CA ASP A 613 9.32 -24.80 5.84
C ASP A 613 8.83 -23.70 6.78
N ASP A 614 9.73 -22.81 7.22
CA ASP A 614 9.39 -21.62 7.99
C ASP A 614 8.67 -20.61 7.10
N ALA A 615 9.16 -20.41 5.87
CA ALA A 615 8.54 -19.49 4.91
C ALA A 615 7.10 -19.91 4.54
N ARG A 616 6.84 -21.21 4.37
CA ARG A 616 5.47 -21.72 4.13
C ARG A 616 4.50 -21.45 5.29
N LYS A 617 5.02 -21.20 6.49
CA LYS A 617 4.24 -20.84 7.68
C LYS A 617 4.20 -19.32 7.91
N GLY A 618 4.67 -18.52 6.95
CA GLY A 618 4.74 -17.08 7.08
C GLY A 618 5.79 -16.62 8.09
N ILE A 619 6.90 -17.36 8.20
CA ILE A 619 8.01 -17.04 9.11
C ILE A 619 9.28 -16.75 8.30
N ALA A 620 9.84 -15.56 8.49
CA ALA A 620 11.17 -15.19 8.02
C ALA A 620 12.13 -15.21 9.20
N LYS A 621 12.99 -16.22 9.24
CA LYS A 621 14.00 -16.41 10.27
C LYS A 621 15.40 -16.21 9.69
N PRO A 622 16.23 -15.31 10.25
CA PRO A 622 17.63 -15.15 9.86
C PRO A 622 18.44 -16.35 10.32
N ALA A 623 19.59 -16.59 9.67
CA ALA A 623 20.42 -17.76 9.94
C ALA A 623 21.02 -17.73 11.37
N LYS A 624 21.42 -16.56 11.86
CA LYS A 624 21.87 -16.34 13.26
C LYS A 624 21.39 -15.00 13.80
N ALA A 625 20.21 -14.97 14.42
CA ALA A 625 19.58 -13.76 14.95
C ALA A 625 20.46 -12.94 15.92
N ASP A 626 21.30 -13.59 16.73
CA ASP A 626 22.14 -12.95 17.75
C ASP A 626 23.55 -12.54 17.25
N SER A 627 23.77 -12.60 15.94
CA SER A 627 25.05 -12.27 15.32
C SER A 627 25.32 -10.75 15.30
N THR A 628 26.60 -10.37 15.33
CA THR A 628 27.04 -8.96 15.28
C THR A 628 27.38 -8.50 13.86
N ILE A 629 27.10 -9.32 12.84
CA ILE A 629 27.24 -8.93 11.43
C ILE A 629 26.40 -7.67 11.19
N THR A 630 26.96 -6.71 10.45
CA THR A 630 26.31 -5.45 10.09
C THR A 630 25.44 -5.60 8.83
N PRO A 631 24.50 -4.68 8.55
CA PRO A 631 23.68 -4.69 7.33
C PRO A 631 24.50 -4.72 6.05
N SER A 632 25.61 -3.99 6.04
CA SER A 632 26.50 -3.90 4.90
C SER A 632 27.31 -5.19 4.71
N GLU A 633 27.73 -5.84 5.79
CA GLU A 633 28.36 -7.16 5.71
C GLU A 633 27.36 -8.24 5.25
N HIS A 634 26.09 -8.16 5.66
CA HIS A 634 25.05 -9.07 5.15
C HIS A 634 24.88 -8.98 3.63
N ASN A 635 24.74 -7.77 3.10
CA ASN A 635 24.52 -7.57 1.66
C ASN A 635 25.78 -7.78 0.81
N TYR A 636 26.96 -7.44 1.34
CA TYR A 636 28.20 -7.40 0.52
C TYR A 636 29.29 -8.38 0.94
N GLY A 637 29.15 -9.02 2.09
CA GLY A 637 30.15 -9.91 2.66
C GLY A 637 30.00 -11.39 2.29
N ALA A 638 28.92 -11.77 1.59
CA ALA A 638 28.57 -13.18 1.33
C ALA A 638 28.48 -14.05 2.61
N VAL A 639 28.00 -13.45 3.71
CA VAL A 639 27.89 -14.06 5.05
C VAL A 639 26.43 -14.27 5.49
N SER A 640 25.53 -14.45 4.53
CA SER A 640 24.08 -14.58 4.79
C SER A 640 23.73 -15.80 5.64
N ASP A 641 24.57 -16.84 5.64
CA ASP A 641 24.46 -18.06 6.44
C ASP A 641 24.83 -17.87 7.93
N VAL A 642 25.43 -16.73 8.29
CA VAL A 642 25.77 -16.37 9.68
C VAL A 642 25.22 -14.98 10.07
N SER A 643 24.36 -14.41 9.24
CA SER A 643 23.80 -13.08 9.41
C SER A 643 22.57 -13.06 10.33
N PRO A 644 22.35 -11.96 11.08
CA PRO A 644 21.12 -11.72 11.83
C PRO A 644 20.00 -11.14 10.96
N TYR A 645 20.23 -10.94 9.65
CA TYR A 645 19.30 -10.30 8.73
C TYR A 645 18.65 -11.27 7.73
N THR A 646 17.44 -10.95 7.30
CA THR A 646 16.83 -11.47 6.07
C THR A 646 16.59 -10.34 5.07
N SER A 647 16.85 -10.63 3.81
CA SER A 647 16.71 -9.74 2.65
C SER A 647 15.28 -9.67 2.13
N TRP A 648 14.84 -8.47 1.74
CA TRP A 648 13.51 -8.18 1.23
C TRP A 648 13.57 -7.14 0.11
N THR A 649 12.74 -7.31 -0.91
CA THR A 649 12.66 -6.45 -2.08
C THR A 649 11.29 -5.78 -2.17
N ARG A 650 11.22 -4.57 -2.72
CA ARG A 650 9.95 -3.91 -3.06
C ARG A 650 9.42 -4.33 -4.43
N ASP A 651 10.24 -5.07 -5.19
CA ASP A 651 9.92 -5.57 -6.51
C ASP A 651 9.46 -7.04 -6.39
N LEU A 652 8.18 -7.24 -6.64
CA LEU A 652 7.56 -8.55 -6.65
C LEU A 652 8.18 -9.51 -7.68
N GLU A 653 8.64 -9.01 -8.83
CA GLU A 653 9.25 -9.85 -9.87
C GLU A 653 10.62 -10.38 -9.41
N ILE A 654 11.38 -9.57 -8.66
CA ILE A 654 12.62 -10.03 -8.02
C ILE A 654 12.31 -11.12 -6.97
N ALA A 655 11.23 -10.98 -6.21
CA ALA A 655 10.82 -12.01 -5.25
C ALA A 655 10.35 -13.30 -5.94
N LYS A 656 9.56 -13.20 -7.02
CA LYS A 656 9.19 -14.34 -7.85
C LYS A 656 10.42 -15.06 -8.40
N TRP A 657 11.42 -14.31 -8.86
CA TRP A 657 12.67 -14.88 -9.33
C TRP A 657 13.35 -15.73 -8.26
N TRP A 658 13.50 -15.20 -7.04
CA TRP A 658 14.10 -15.93 -5.93
C TRP A 658 13.28 -17.16 -5.53
N ALA A 659 11.95 -17.07 -5.50
CA ALA A 659 11.08 -18.19 -5.18
C ALA A 659 11.17 -19.33 -6.22
N ASN A 660 11.37 -18.99 -7.49
CA ASN A 660 11.43 -19.97 -8.59
C ASN A 660 12.86 -20.42 -8.94
N LYS A 661 13.89 -19.92 -8.25
CA LYS A 661 15.30 -20.17 -8.57
C LYS A 661 15.68 -21.66 -8.66
N ASP A 662 15.07 -22.50 -7.84
CA ASP A 662 15.34 -23.94 -7.77
C ASP A 662 14.25 -24.81 -8.43
N GLY A 663 13.39 -24.21 -9.25
CA GLY A 663 12.21 -24.85 -9.83
C GLY A 663 10.93 -24.63 -9.00
N PRO A 664 9.83 -25.32 -9.34
CA PRO A 664 8.52 -25.11 -8.69
C PRO A 664 8.53 -25.55 -7.23
N GLY A 665 7.70 -24.90 -6.40
CA GLY A 665 7.51 -25.25 -4.98
C GLY A 665 8.13 -24.28 -3.97
N GLY A 666 8.73 -23.18 -4.41
CA GLY A 666 9.08 -22.03 -3.56
C GLY A 666 7.88 -21.17 -3.20
N VAL A 667 8.09 -20.19 -2.32
CA VAL A 667 7.05 -19.26 -1.85
C VAL A 667 7.57 -17.82 -1.84
N ILE A 668 6.67 -16.85 -1.91
CA ILE A 668 6.97 -15.44 -1.66
C ILE A 668 6.37 -15.07 -0.32
N LEU A 669 7.17 -14.47 0.55
CA LEU A 669 6.69 -13.82 1.76
C LEU A 669 6.36 -12.38 1.45
N GLY A 670 5.16 -11.95 1.80
CA GLY A 670 4.67 -10.58 1.70
C GLY A 670 4.57 -9.91 3.04
N THR A 671 4.89 -8.62 3.06
CA THR A 671 4.52 -7.77 4.16
C THR A 671 4.52 -6.31 3.74
N PRO A 672 3.57 -5.49 4.21
CA PRO A 672 3.75 -4.05 4.21
C PRO A 672 5.09 -3.68 4.88
N THR A 673 5.80 -2.72 4.30
CA THR A 673 6.80 -1.94 5.05
C THR A 673 6.10 -1.29 6.25
N GLY A 674 6.69 -1.42 7.43
CA GLY A 674 6.04 -1.00 8.67
C GLY A 674 7.00 -1.05 9.84
N ALA A 675 6.88 -0.12 10.80
CA ALA A 675 7.63 -0.24 12.05
C ALA A 675 7.26 -1.56 12.74
N PRO A 676 8.22 -2.26 13.38
CA PRO A 676 7.91 -3.46 14.15
C PRO A 676 6.81 -3.18 15.15
N LYS A 677 5.84 -4.10 15.21
CA LYS A 677 4.72 -4.00 16.12
C LYS A 677 5.20 -4.15 17.56
N PRO A 678 4.45 -3.63 18.52
CA PRO A 678 4.63 -3.93 19.93
C PRO A 678 4.79 -5.47 20.12
N GLY A 679 5.96 -5.95 20.54
CA GLY A 679 6.23 -7.39 20.77
C GLY A 679 7.12 -8.07 19.72
N ASP A 680 7.37 -7.39 18.60
CA ASP A 680 8.26 -7.91 17.56
C ASP A 680 9.74 -7.83 17.99
N ASN A 681 10.44 -8.95 17.94
CA ASN A 681 11.90 -9.05 18.17
C ASN A 681 12.71 -8.79 16.88
N TRP A 682 12.10 -8.06 15.95
CA TRP A 682 12.73 -7.70 14.70
C TRP A 682 12.70 -6.20 14.48
N HIS A 683 13.63 -5.69 13.68
CA HIS A 683 13.56 -4.32 13.20
C HIS A 683 14.16 -4.21 11.81
N TRP A 684 13.77 -3.15 11.11
CA TRP A 684 14.27 -2.86 9.79
C TRP A 684 15.57 -2.08 9.88
N GLU A 685 16.55 -2.50 9.11
CA GLU A 685 17.75 -1.73 8.83
C GLU A 685 17.81 -1.52 7.31
N LEU A 686 18.13 -0.30 6.89
CA LEU A 686 18.35 -0.01 5.48
C LEU A 686 19.81 -0.32 5.17
N SER A 687 20.02 -1.21 4.22
CA SER A 687 21.33 -1.44 3.61
C SER A 687 21.14 -1.35 2.12
N PRO A 688 21.98 -0.62 1.39
CA PRO A 688 21.94 -0.69 -0.05
C PRO A 688 22.09 -2.16 -0.49
N ASP A 689 21.37 -2.61 -1.52
CA ASP A 689 21.46 -3.96 -2.08
C ASP A 689 22.56 -4.04 -3.16
N ASP A 690 22.60 -5.15 -3.87
CA ASP A 690 23.42 -5.34 -5.06
C ASP A 690 23.04 -4.42 -6.24
N TRP A 691 21.93 -3.69 -6.17
CA TRP A 691 21.49 -2.69 -7.16
C TRP A 691 21.68 -1.24 -6.67
N GLY A 692 22.16 -1.06 -5.43
CA GLY A 692 22.23 0.24 -4.79
C GLY A 692 20.88 0.84 -4.47
N GLU A 693 19.81 0.07 -4.63
CA GLU A 693 18.54 0.40 -4.03
C GLU A 693 18.67 0.19 -2.53
N SER A 694 18.00 1.00 -1.72
CA SER A 694 17.99 0.73 -0.29
C SER A 694 17.18 -0.54 -0.04
N GLU A 695 17.87 -1.66 0.11
CA GLU A 695 17.29 -2.91 0.59
C GLU A 695 16.81 -2.72 2.01
N LEU A 696 15.72 -3.40 2.28
CA LEU A 696 15.11 -3.39 3.59
C LEU A 696 15.46 -4.71 4.25
N LEU A 697 16.43 -4.66 5.18
CA LEU A 697 16.91 -5.82 5.90
C LEU A 697 16.14 -5.98 7.19
N LEU A 698 15.57 -7.15 7.38
CA LEU A 698 14.91 -7.52 8.61
C LEU A 698 15.93 -8.16 9.55
N LYS A 699 16.31 -7.48 10.63
CA LYS A 699 17.07 -8.09 11.73
C LYS A 699 16.12 -8.84 12.66
N GLY A 700 16.43 -10.07 13.03
CA GLY A 700 15.59 -10.86 13.95
C GLY A 700 14.48 -11.65 13.25
N VAL A 701 13.68 -12.39 14.02
CA VAL A 701 12.63 -13.29 13.48
C VAL A 701 11.34 -12.52 13.25
N ARG A 702 10.77 -12.62 12.04
CA ARG A 702 9.43 -12.11 11.74
C ARG A 702 8.49 -13.25 11.42
N SER A 703 7.29 -13.19 11.97
CA SER A 703 6.23 -14.18 11.78
C SER A 703 4.95 -13.51 11.29
N LYS A 704 3.94 -14.31 10.93
CA LYS A 704 2.64 -13.84 10.42
C LYS A 704 2.76 -13.01 9.13
N LEU A 705 3.73 -13.40 8.31
CA LEU A 705 3.91 -12.85 6.98
C LEU A 705 2.86 -13.47 6.05
N GLU A 706 2.40 -12.68 5.09
CA GLU A 706 1.58 -13.22 4.02
C GLU A 706 2.43 -14.17 3.19
N VAL A 707 1.87 -15.32 2.82
CA VAL A 707 2.57 -16.31 2.02
C VAL A 707 1.84 -16.40 0.70
N PHE A 708 2.55 -16.03 -0.35
CA PHE A 708 2.07 -16.06 -1.70
C PHE A 708 2.75 -17.17 -2.48
N ASN A 709 1.99 -17.78 -3.38
CA ASN A 709 2.56 -18.61 -4.42
C ASN A 709 3.16 -17.69 -5.50
N PRO A 710 4.41 -17.88 -5.93
CA PRO A 710 5.03 -17.05 -6.95
C PRO A 710 4.31 -17.04 -8.30
N ASN A 711 3.37 -17.97 -8.53
CA ASN A 711 2.57 -18.04 -9.76
C ASN A 711 1.17 -17.37 -9.64
N GLU A 712 0.80 -16.89 -8.45
CA GLU A 712 -0.51 -16.27 -8.17
C GLU A 712 -0.49 -14.74 -8.09
N LEU A 713 0.69 -14.18 -7.78
CA LEU A 713 0.94 -12.74 -7.74
C LEU A 713 1.39 -12.20 -9.10
#